data_AF-A0AAW1MDA1-F1
#
_entry.id   AF-A0AAW1MDA1-F1
#
_cell.length_a   1.000
_cell.length_b   1.000
_cell.length_c   1.000
_cell.angle_alpha   90.00
_cell.angle_beta   90.00
_cell.angle_gamma   90.00
#
_symmetry.space_group_name_H-M   'P 1'
#
loop_
_entity.id
_entity.type
_entity.pdbx_description
1 polymer ?
#
loop_
_entity_poly.entity_id
_entity_poly.type
_entity_poly.pdbx_seq_one_letter_code
_entity_poly.pdbx_strand_id
1 'polypeptide(L)'
;MSPQLKVVYIAPLKALVRERVDDWRKKFGGQLNKNIVEITGDVTPSPQVISAADIIITTPEKWDGMSRGWQNRNFIREVGLMVIDEIHLLGEDRWQNRNFIREVGLMVIDEIHLLGEGGKIAGPTGRKLRIIGLSTAMANAKDLATWLGIGEMGLYNFRPSVRPVPLEVHIAGFPGKHYCPRMISMNRPTYQAIRQHAPDSPALVFCSSRKQTRLTAFDLITYLVTDTAPKQWLHCDEDTIAVLIATATLAWGVNFPAHLVVIKGTEYFDGSIKRYVDMPITDVLQMMGRAGRPQFDNSGVACVFVHDIKKNFYKKFLYEPFPVESNLLQVLADHVNAEVAAETVPTKSNLMEYLTWTYFFRRLLENPSYYNLPDVEPMRVNTYLSELVDAVVDVLSNNNCVEVIQEDNIIRYESTFFGQLASYYYLSHKTMLHFQNTMRHDNNVMDLLTIMCHSQEYAFFPVRHNEDKINMQLAKILSFNVNGVMYDSPHLKVNLLLQMYLNDLELPNQEYTVDLKSVLDQALRILQAMIDIGAYSGWLSCTIRIIFLMQMMIQGRWTFEPDVLTIPGVTKPTLTTLFKELTRNQSLRNCSAESLAGIKCASMRHSTLLKEAFINVFGTNKAGEIMKHISIIPWLENNIILTEIETNEKKHLNDDAYKVLPDTEYEISLSLFRKGSGDKSVLHSARFPKKKDEGWFAILGDGDELYGIKRFNVNNRTTVSLKFSTPPRLGTYVYQLYLMSDSYIGLDQQFEIPIQVKQ
;
A
#
# COMPACT_ATOMS: atom_id res chain seq x y z
N MET A 1 10.49 32.32 12.34
CA MET A 1 9.73 31.18 11.77
C MET A 1 8.26 31.45 12.01
N SER A 2 7.46 31.49 10.95
CA SER A 2 6.02 31.71 11.04
C SER A 2 5.37 30.51 11.75
N PRO A 3 4.62 30.69 12.85
CA PRO A 3 4.06 29.59 13.65
C PRO A 3 2.97 28.76 12.96
N GLN A 4 2.70 29.01 11.67
CA GLN A 4 1.65 28.39 10.85
C GLN A 4 2.18 27.46 9.74
N LEU A 5 3.50 27.26 9.64
CA LEU A 5 4.07 26.39 8.61
C LEU A 5 4.02 24.91 9.02
N LYS A 6 3.77 24.03 8.04
CA LYS A 6 3.73 22.58 8.24
C LYS A 6 5.12 21.99 8.17
N VAL A 7 5.34 20.92 8.94
CA VAL A 7 6.55 20.10 8.92
C VAL A 7 6.21 18.73 8.36
N VAL A 8 7.02 18.24 7.43
CA VAL A 8 6.89 16.90 6.85
C VAL A 8 8.11 16.09 7.24
N TYR A 9 7.90 14.95 7.87
CA TYR A 9 8.93 13.96 8.18
C TYR A 9 8.65 12.69 7.38
N ILE A 10 9.65 12.26 6.62
CA ILE A 10 9.58 11.11 5.74
C ILE A 10 10.52 10.06 6.30
N ALA A 11 9.98 8.87 6.56
CA ALA A 11 10.78 7.71 6.91
C ALA A 11 10.51 6.57 5.93
N PRO A 12 11.55 5.81 5.53
CA PRO A 12 11.46 4.76 4.52
C PRO A 12 10.53 3.62 4.92
N LEU A 13 10.25 3.46 6.22
CA LEU A 13 9.52 2.31 6.73
C LEU A 13 8.37 2.73 7.64
N LYS A 14 7.18 2.11 7.44
CA LYS A 14 6.01 2.30 8.33
C LYS A 14 6.31 2.07 9.81
N ALA A 15 7.23 1.17 10.13
CA ALA A 15 7.63 0.90 11.51
C ALA A 15 8.33 2.11 12.15
N LEU A 16 9.25 2.75 11.41
CA LEU A 16 9.92 3.97 11.83
C LEU A 16 8.92 5.14 11.94
N VAL A 17 7.98 5.24 10.99
CA VAL A 17 6.89 6.24 11.06
C VAL A 17 6.11 6.08 12.36
N ARG A 18 5.68 4.85 12.71
CA ARG A 18 4.92 4.59 13.96
C ARG A 18 5.73 4.89 15.21
N GLU A 19 6.98 4.45 15.26
CA GLU A 19 7.87 4.76 16.38
C GLU A 19 7.99 6.27 16.60
N ARG A 20 8.16 7.03 15.50
CA ARG A 20 8.27 8.49 15.55
C ARG A 20 6.95 9.15 15.94
N VAL A 21 5.82 8.67 15.44
CA VAL A 21 4.48 9.16 15.84
C VAL A 21 4.29 9.01 17.35
N ASP A 22 4.63 7.86 17.92
CA ASP A 22 4.47 7.58 19.35
C ASP A 22 5.42 8.44 20.22
N ASP A 23 6.66 8.64 19.79
CA ASP A 23 7.63 9.52 20.47
C ASP A 23 7.23 11.00 20.36
N TRP A 24 6.87 11.45 19.16
CA TRP A 24 6.58 12.86 18.87
C TRP A 24 5.23 13.30 19.40
N ARG A 25 4.24 12.41 19.50
CA ARG A 25 2.99 12.69 20.25
C ARG A 25 3.26 13.02 21.72
N LYS A 26 4.18 12.28 22.36
CA LYS A 26 4.56 12.56 23.76
C LYS A 26 5.34 13.87 23.87
N LYS A 27 6.31 14.09 22.99
CA LYS A 27 7.18 15.28 23.00
C LYS A 27 6.46 16.54 22.54
N PHE A 28 5.99 16.57 21.30
CA PHE A 28 5.41 17.77 20.68
C PHE A 28 3.91 17.90 20.92
N GLY A 29 3.17 16.79 20.95
CA GLY A 29 1.73 16.82 21.24
C GLY A 29 1.45 17.20 22.69
N GLY A 30 2.13 16.54 23.63
CA GLY A 30 1.95 16.79 25.06
C GLY A 30 2.51 18.12 25.56
N GLN A 31 3.74 18.51 25.14
CA GLN A 31 4.42 19.68 25.70
C GLN A 31 4.19 20.97 24.89
N LEU A 32 3.97 20.85 23.57
CA LEU A 32 3.90 22.00 22.65
C LEU A 32 2.54 22.13 21.97
N ASN A 33 1.57 21.28 22.32
CA ASN A 33 0.21 21.25 21.77
C ASN A 33 0.18 21.27 20.23
N LYS A 34 1.07 20.49 19.61
CA LYS A 34 1.17 20.36 18.16
C LYS A 34 0.40 19.13 17.65
N ASN A 35 -0.32 19.30 16.55
CA ASN A 35 -1.09 18.22 15.93
C ASN A 35 -0.17 17.35 15.06
N ILE A 36 0.08 16.12 15.50
CA ILE A 36 0.88 15.13 14.77
C ILE A 36 -0.03 14.12 14.08
N VAL A 37 0.12 14.02 12.76
CA VAL A 37 -0.69 13.15 11.91
C VAL A 37 0.20 12.11 11.22
N GLU A 38 -0.19 10.84 11.34
CA GLU A 38 0.39 9.73 10.61
C GLU A 38 -0.32 9.60 9.26
N ILE A 39 0.46 9.54 8.17
CA ILE A 39 -0.06 9.19 6.85
C ILE A 39 0.74 8.00 6.33
N THR A 40 0.11 6.83 6.27
CA THR A 40 0.76 5.62 5.77
C THR A 40 -0.17 4.81 4.87
N GLY A 41 0.35 3.75 4.27
CA GLY A 41 -0.49 2.75 3.59
C GLY A 41 -1.64 2.20 4.44
N ASP A 42 -1.52 2.23 5.78
CA ASP A 42 -2.48 1.65 6.71
C ASP A 42 -3.43 2.70 7.30
N VAL A 43 -3.02 3.97 7.30
CA VAL A 43 -3.76 5.09 7.90
C VAL A 43 -3.81 6.23 6.89
N THR A 44 -5.00 6.46 6.33
CA THR A 44 -5.29 7.62 5.47
C THR A 44 -6.29 8.52 6.19
N PRO A 45 -5.82 9.57 6.89
CA PRO A 45 -6.70 10.49 7.60
C PRO A 45 -7.53 11.33 6.61
N SER A 46 -8.65 11.85 7.08
CA SER A 46 -9.51 12.70 6.25
C SER A 46 -8.80 14.00 5.84
N PRO A 47 -9.17 14.62 4.71
CA PRO A 47 -8.54 15.87 4.25
C PRO A 47 -8.56 16.99 5.29
N GLN A 48 -9.60 17.03 6.13
CA GLN A 48 -9.74 17.99 7.22
C GLN A 48 -8.66 17.81 8.30
N VAL A 49 -8.34 16.56 8.66
CA VAL A 49 -7.29 16.24 9.64
C VAL A 49 -5.91 16.59 9.08
N ILE A 50 -5.67 16.36 7.79
CA ILE A 50 -4.40 16.73 7.13
C ILE A 50 -4.22 18.25 7.09
N SER A 51 -5.30 18.99 6.78
CA SER A 51 -5.28 20.45 6.78
C SER A 51 -5.04 21.02 8.19
N ALA A 52 -5.53 20.38 9.25
CA ALA A 52 -5.31 20.80 10.63
C ALA A 52 -3.96 20.35 11.24
N ALA A 53 -3.18 19.52 10.54
CA ALA A 53 -1.91 18.99 11.03
C ALA A 53 -0.81 20.05 11.06
N ASP A 54 -0.02 20.08 12.14
CA ASP A 54 1.25 20.85 12.20
C ASP A 54 2.42 20.01 11.68
N ILE A 55 2.45 18.73 12.06
CA ILE A 55 3.52 17.79 11.73
C ILE A 55 2.90 16.57 11.05
N ILE A 56 3.36 16.29 9.83
CA ILE A 56 2.95 15.14 9.03
C ILE A 56 4.12 14.15 9.03
N ILE A 57 3.88 12.93 9.49
CA ILE A 57 4.85 11.83 9.48
C ILE A 57 4.36 10.80 8.47
N THR A 58 5.12 10.57 7.40
CA THR A 58 4.67 9.80 6.24
C THR A 58 5.72 8.82 5.71
N THR A 59 5.28 7.83 4.93
CA THR A 59 6.18 7.05 4.07
C THR A 59 6.35 7.70 2.71
N PRO A 60 7.42 7.31 1.99
CA PRO A 60 7.69 7.81 0.68
C PRO A 60 6.58 7.76 -0.36
N GLU A 61 6.00 6.59 -0.56
CA GLU A 61 4.95 6.37 -1.57
C GLU A 61 3.70 7.19 -1.26
N LYS A 62 3.46 7.43 0.03
CA LYS A 62 2.31 8.22 0.48
C LYS A 62 2.53 9.70 0.32
N TRP A 63 3.77 10.17 0.47
CA TRP A 63 4.08 11.53 0.09
C TRP A 63 3.93 11.70 -1.41
N ASP A 64 4.50 10.81 -2.23
CA ASP A 64 4.46 10.93 -3.70
C ASP A 64 3.03 10.98 -4.26
N GLY A 65 2.18 10.00 -3.88
CA GLY A 65 0.78 10.03 -4.29
C GLY A 65 -0.01 11.23 -3.76
N MET A 66 0.49 11.89 -2.71
CA MET A 66 -0.10 13.12 -2.18
C MET A 66 0.43 14.39 -2.82
N SER A 67 1.69 14.41 -3.26
CA SER A 67 2.36 15.53 -3.91
C SER A 67 1.98 15.69 -5.37
N ARG A 68 1.57 14.60 -6.05
CA ARG A 68 1.08 14.68 -7.43
C ARG A 68 -0.07 15.69 -7.56
N GLY A 69 0.07 16.62 -8.50
CA GLY A 69 -0.87 17.73 -8.69
C GLY A 69 -0.85 18.76 -7.56
N TRP A 70 0.31 19.01 -6.96
CA TRP A 70 0.53 19.96 -5.85
C TRP A 70 -0.04 21.37 -6.11
N GLN A 71 -0.15 21.79 -7.38
CA GLN A 71 -0.72 23.07 -7.78
C GLN A 71 -2.12 23.30 -7.20
N ASN A 72 -2.92 22.23 -7.09
CA ASN A 72 -4.31 22.26 -6.60
C ASN A 72 -4.43 22.01 -5.09
N ARG A 73 -3.30 21.79 -4.38
CA ARG A 73 -3.28 21.32 -2.98
C ARG A 73 -2.59 22.32 -2.05
N ASN A 74 -3.40 23.12 -1.33
CA ASN A 74 -2.89 24.17 -0.44
C ASN A 74 -1.96 23.66 0.68
N PHE A 75 -2.23 22.48 1.26
CA PHE A 75 -1.44 21.97 2.39
C PHE A 75 0.02 21.68 2.03
N ILE A 76 0.32 21.40 0.77
CA ILE A 76 1.69 21.18 0.28
C ILE A 76 2.43 22.51 0.20
N ARG A 77 1.76 23.54 -0.31
CA ARG A 77 2.31 24.90 -0.44
C ARG A 77 2.61 25.55 0.91
N GLU A 78 2.02 25.03 2.00
CA GLU A 78 2.23 25.47 3.38
C GLU A 78 3.40 24.78 4.08
N VAL A 79 4.06 23.82 3.43
CA VAL A 79 5.21 23.11 4.01
C VAL A 79 6.44 24.04 4.08
N GLY A 80 6.96 24.24 5.29
CA GLY A 80 8.15 25.06 5.53
C GLY A 80 9.42 24.26 5.81
N LEU A 81 9.28 23.01 6.25
CA LEU A 81 10.38 22.12 6.60
C LEU A 81 10.07 20.70 6.17
N MET A 82 11.01 20.08 5.46
CA MET A 82 11.01 18.68 5.08
C MET A 82 12.22 17.97 5.71
N VAL A 83 11.97 16.87 6.41
CA VAL A 83 13.00 16.02 7.02
C VAL A 83 12.90 14.64 6.38
N ILE A 84 14.00 14.17 5.80
CA ILE A 84 14.10 12.88 5.13
C ILE A 84 15.04 12.02 5.94
N ASP A 85 14.51 10.97 6.57
CA ASP A 85 15.30 10.01 7.33
C ASP A 85 15.85 8.90 6.43
N GLU A 86 17.03 8.40 6.77
CA GLU A 86 17.72 7.30 6.08
C GLU A 86 17.87 7.50 4.56
N ILE A 87 18.27 8.70 4.14
CA ILE A 87 18.40 9.07 2.71
C ILE A 87 19.48 8.27 1.96
N HIS A 88 20.34 7.49 2.62
CA HIS A 88 21.23 6.57 1.92
C HIS A 88 20.49 5.42 1.22
N LEU A 89 19.24 5.16 1.58
CA LEU A 89 18.42 4.09 1.00
C LEU A 89 17.98 4.36 -0.45
N LEU A 90 18.29 5.54 -1.01
CA LEU A 90 17.99 5.89 -2.41
C LEU A 90 18.59 4.90 -3.42
N GLY A 91 19.72 4.28 -3.09
CA GLY A 91 20.45 3.36 -3.96
C GLY A 91 20.24 1.88 -3.69
N GLU A 92 19.28 1.51 -2.84
CA GLU A 92 19.04 0.10 -2.53
C GLU A 92 17.94 -0.54 -3.36
N ASP A 93 18.31 -1.63 -4.05
CA ASP A 93 17.38 -2.51 -4.79
C ASP A 93 16.55 -3.47 -3.90
N ARG A 94 16.78 -3.47 -2.58
CA ARG A 94 16.36 -4.55 -1.67
C ARG A 94 14.84 -4.78 -1.61
N TRP A 95 14.04 -3.80 -2.01
CA TRP A 95 12.58 -3.89 -1.91
C TRP A 95 11.89 -4.08 -3.26
N GLN A 96 12.51 -4.78 -4.21
CA GLN A 96 11.79 -5.33 -5.37
C GLN A 96 10.48 -6.03 -4.95
N ASN A 97 10.46 -6.70 -3.78
CA ASN A 97 9.34 -7.51 -3.30
C ASN A 97 8.29 -6.80 -2.43
N ARG A 98 8.47 -5.51 -2.12
CA ARG A 98 7.45 -4.71 -1.44
C ARG A 98 7.42 -3.36 -2.15
N ASN A 99 6.25 -2.96 -2.63
CA ASN A 99 5.93 -1.62 -3.18
C ASN A 99 6.16 -0.48 -2.14
N PHE A 100 7.28 -0.48 -1.43
CA PHE A 100 7.50 0.12 -0.11
C PHE A 100 8.84 0.85 -0.01
N ILE A 101 9.74 0.68 -1.00
CA ILE A 101 10.89 1.55 -1.29
C ILE A 101 11.06 1.57 -2.82
N ARG A 102 9.96 1.65 -3.58
CA ARG A 102 10.07 1.77 -5.05
C ARG A 102 10.32 3.22 -5.46
N GLU A 103 10.17 4.19 -4.55
CA GLU A 103 10.17 5.62 -4.89
C GLU A 103 10.71 6.54 -3.77
N VAL A 104 11.67 6.08 -2.95
CA VAL A 104 12.38 7.02 -2.04
C VAL A 104 13.30 7.96 -2.84
N GLY A 105 13.76 7.48 -4.00
CA GLY A 105 14.67 8.14 -4.95
C GLY A 105 14.26 9.52 -5.46
N LEU A 106 12.96 9.70 -5.71
CA LEU A 106 12.45 10.83 -6.52
C LEU A 106 11.53 11.78 -5.77
N MET A 107 11.00 11.30 -4.66
CA MET A 107 10.06 11.92 -3.72
C MET A 107 10.36 13.36 -3.25
N VAL A 108 11.56 13.87 -3.58
CA VAL A 108 12.16 15.12 -3.11
C VAL A 108 12.56 15.99 -4.30
N ILE A 109 12.39 15.55 -5.55
CA ILE A 109 12.83 16.28 -6.75
C ILE A 109 11.67 17.06 -7.36
N ASP A 110 10.51 16.42 -7.53
CA ASP A 110 9.38 17.00 -8.26
C ASP A 110 8.94 18.29 -7.58
N GLU A 111 8.68 18.28 -6.27
CA GLU A 111 8.23 19.48 -5.56
C GLU A 111 9.36 20.48 -5.26
N ILE A 112 10.60 20.05 -5.01
CA ILE A 112 11.64 20.98 -4.51
C ILE A 112 12.22 21.83 -5.63
N HIS A 113 12.28 21.29 -6.85
CA HIS A 113 12.78 22.00 -8.03
C HIS A 113 11.66 22.66 -8.84
N LEU A 114 10.46 22.08 -8.95
CA LEU A 114 9.30 22.76 -9.59
C LEU A 114 8.81 23.95 -8.78
N LEU A 115 9.12 24.00 -7.49
CA LEU A 115 8.88 25.18 -6.69
C LEU A 115 9.82 26.33 -7.06
N GLY A 116 10.87 26.19 -7.88
CA GLY A 116 11.59 27.29 -8.55
C GLY A 116 13.12 27.24 -8.41
N GLU A 117 13.84 27.96 -9.27
CA GLU A 117 15.31 28.15 -9.21
C GLU A 117 15.80 28.40 -7.78
N GLY A 118 16.52 27.44 -7.20
CA GLY A 118 17.12 27.57 -5.87
C GLY A 118 16.15 27.48 -4.69
N GLY A 119 15.04 26.76 -4.83
CA GLY A 119 14.14 26.39 -3.73
C GLY A 119 13.18 27.50 -3.30
N LYS A 120 12.76 28.41 -4.19
CA LYS A 120 11.82 29.50 -3.89
C LYS A 120 10.41 29.19 -4.40
N ILE A 121 9.50 28.71 -3.54
CA ILE A 121 8.09 28.43 -3.86
C ILE A 121 7.49 29.43 -4.86
N ALA A 122 7.21 28.95 -6.07
CA ALA A 122 6.43 29.63 -7.10
C ALA A 122 5.01 29.87 -6.57
N GLY A 123 4.86 31.02 -5.96
CA GLY A 123 3.63 31.59 -5.45
C GLY A 123 3.91 33.04 -5.07
N PRO A 124 2.89 33.86 -4.82
CA PRO A 124 3.05 35.27 -4.45
C PRO A 124 3.86 35.51 -3.16
N THR A 125 4.38 34.47 -2.51
CA THR A 125 5.05 34.50 -1.21
C THR A 125 6.58 34.30 -1.25
N GLY A 126 7.18 33.80 -2.34
CA GLY A 126 8.65 33.72 -2.52
C GLY A 126 9.43 32.99 -1.41
N ARG A 127 8.81 32.03 -0.71
CA ARG A 127 9.38 31.38 0.49
C ARG A 127 10.30 30.21 0.13
N LYS A 128 11.37 30.02 0.92
CA LYS A 128 12.28 28.88 0.78
C LYS A 128 11.87 27.70 1.66
N LEU A 129 11.72 26.51 1.06
CA LEU A 129 11.57 25.24 1.77
C LEU A 129 12.91 24.85 2.40
N ARG A 130 12.91 24.50 3.70
CA ARG A 130 14.12 23.95 4.36
C ARG A 130 14.10 22.43 4.28
N ILE A 131 15.22 21.84 3.85
CA ILE A 131 15.39 20.39 3.75
C ILE A 131 16.44 19.93 4.76
N ILE A 132 16.18 18.81 5.43
CA ILE A 132 17.13 18.13 6.31
C ILE A 132 17.17 16.66 5.90
N GLY A 133 18.29 16.20 5.35
CA GLY A 133 18.54 14.78 5.09
C GLY A 133 19.34 14.16 6.23
N LEU A 134 18.84 13.06 6.80
CA LEU A 134 19.54 12.24 7.79
C LEU A 134 20.02 10.96 7.11
N SER A 135 21.27 10.61 7.32
CA SER A 135 21.88 9.45 6.67
C SER A 135 22.96 8.82 7.53
N THR A 136 23.32 7.57 7.21
CA THR A 136 24.58 6.98 7.63
C THR A 136 25.76 7.62 6.88
N ALA A 137 26.98 7.32 7.30
CA ALA A 137 28.18 7.77 6.59
C ALA A 137 28.17 7.31 5.12
N MET A 138 28.36 8.25 4.18
CA MET A 138 28.34 7.99 2.74
C MET A 138 29.65 8.46 2.08
N ALA A 139 30.12 7.74 1.07
CA ALA A 139 31.34 8.11 0.35
C ALA A 139 31.13 9.37 -0.50
N ASN A 140 29.97 9.46 -1.16
CA ASN A 140 29.58 10.52 -2.09
C ASN A 140 28.55 11.49 -1.50
N ALA A 141 28.64 11.79 -0.20
CA ALA A 141 27.73 12.70 0.49
C ALA A 141 27.69 14.13 -0.12
N LYS A 142 28.77 14.54 -0.81
CA LYS A 142 28.86 15.85 -1.48
C LYS A 142 27.90 15.95 -2.67
N ASP A 143 27.75 14.88 -3.45
CA ASP A 143 26.85 14.84 -4.60
C ASP A 143 25.41 14.98 -4.14
N LEU A 144 25.06 14.26 -3.07
CA LEU A 144 23.75 14.33 -2.43
C LEU A 144 23.46 15.73 -1.86
N ALA A 145 24.43 16.32 -1.16
CA ALA A 145 24.29 17.68 -0.62
C ALA A 145 24.09 18.72 -1.73
N THR A 146 24.86 18.62 -2.81
CA THR A 146 24.76 19.52 -3.96
C THR A 146 23.41 19.36 -4.66
N TRP A 147 22.93 18.12 -4.81
CA TRP A 147 21.61 17.82 -5.36
C TRP A 147 20.47 18.41 -4.51
N LEU A 148 20.57 18.36 -3.18
CA LEU A 148 19.59 18.96 -2.25
C LEU A 148 19.74 20.48 -2.08
N GLY A 149 20.69 21.13 -2.78
CA GLY A 149 20.97 22.56 -2.63
C GLY A 149 21.57 22.93 -1.27
N ILE A 150 22.24 21.99 -0.60
CA ILE A 150 22.90 22.17 0.69
C ILE A 150 24.33 22.69 0.44
N GLY A 151 24.62 23.91 0.88
CA GLY A 151 25.97 24.49 0.83
C GLY A 151 26.94 23.83 1.80
N GLU A 152 28.24 24.15 1.69
CA GLU A 152 29.30 23.52 2.50
C GLU A 152 29.09 23.63 4.02
N MET A 153 28.58 24.78 4.49
CA MET A 153 28.26 25.03 5.91
C MET A 153 27.03 24.24 6.42
N GLY A 154 26.41 23.39 5.59
CA GLY A 154 25.26 22.55 5.94
C GLY A 154 25.51 21.04 5.83
N LEU A 155 26.64 20.60 5.26
CA LEU A 155 26.96 19.18 5.09
C LEU A 155 27.83 18.66 6.23
N TYR A 156 27.28 17.73 7.00
CA TYR A 156 27.99 17.04 8.08
C TYR A 156 28.11 15.55 7.76
N ASN A 157 29.25 15.13 7.20
CA ASN A 157 29.53 13.72 6.89
C ASN A 157 30.62 13.18 7.82
N PHE A 158 30.23 12.31 8.75
CA PHE A 158 31.14 11.72 9.74
C PHE A 158 31.63 10.35 9.27
N ARG A 159 32.82 9.95 9.71
CA ARG A 159 33.33 8.58 9.47
C ARG A 159 32.50 7.59 10.30
N PRO A 160 32.32 6.33 9.84
CA PRO A 160 31.61 5.29 10.61
C PRO A 160 32.16 5.06 12.03
N SER A 161 33.44 5.38 12.27
CA SER A 161 34.08 5.29 13.58
C SER A 161 33.63 6.35 14.59
N VAL A 162 33.00 7.44 14.14
CA VAL A 162 32.50 8.51 15.01
C VAL A 162 31.13 8.10 15.54
N ARG A 163 31.14 7.38 16.67
CA ARG A 163 29.94 6.95 17.38
C ARG A 163 29.97 7.40 18.84
N PRO A 164 28.82 7.72 19.47
CA PRO A 164 28.77 8.02 20.90
C PRO A 164 29.27 6.86 21.77
N VAL A 165 28.99 5.63 21.36
CA VAL A 165 29.51 4.39 21.97
C VAL A 165 30.44 3.73 20.94
N PRO A 166 31.75 3.60 21.23
CA PRO A 166 32.69 2.90 20.37
C PRO A 166 32.24 1.45 20.08
N LEU A 167 32.47 0.99 18.86
CA LEU A 167 32.10 -0.36 18.41
C LEU A 167 33.33 -1.19 18.06
N GLU A 168 33.46 -2.37 18.67
CA GLU A 168 34.42 -3.39 18.27
C GLU A 168 33.76 -4.39 17.30
N VAL A 169 34.39 -4.64 16.15
CA VAL A 169 33.82 -5.50 15.10
C VAL A 169 34.71 -6.72 14.84
N HIS A 170 34.16 -7.91 15.08
CA HIS A 170 34.81 -9.19 14.78
C HIS A 170 34.16 -9.86 13.57
N ILE A 171 34.94 -10.08 12.50
CA ILE A 171 34.46 -10.75 11.29
C ILE A 171 35.05 -12.15 11.20
N ALA A 172 34.19 -13.17 11.22
CA ALA A 172 34.58 -14.58 11.10
C ALA A 172 34.07 -15.18 9.78
N GLY A 173 35.00 -15.81 9.05
CA GLY A 173 34.71 -16.51 7.79
C GLY A 173 34.44 -18.00 8.05
N PHE A 174 33.40 -18.52 7.43
CA PHE A 174 32.99 -19.92 7.54
C PHE A 174 33.10 -20.61 6.18
N PRO A 175 33.85 -21.73 6.08
CA PRO A 175 34.00 -22.47 4.84
C PRO A 175 32.74 -23.31 4.54
N GLY A 176 32.64 -23.77 3.29
CA GLY A 176 31.57 -24.65 2.82
C GLY A 176 30.58 -23.94 1.91
N LYS A 177 30.33 -24.51 0.73
CA LYS A 177 29.49 -23.93 -0.33
C LYS A 177 28.00 -23.94 0.03
N HIS A 178 27.52 -25.01 0.65
CA HIS A 178 26.11 -25.20 0.95
C HIS A 178 25.65 -24.37 2.15
N TYR A 179 24.51 -23.69 2.00
CA TYR A 179 23.98 -22.75 2.98
C TYR A 179 23.62 -23.40 4.33
N CYS A 180 22.79 -24.45 4.33
CA CYS A 180 22.29 -25.03 5.57
C CYS A 180 23.40 -25.59 6.48
N PRO A 181 24.36 -26.39 5.99
CA PRO A 181 25.49 -26.85 6.82
C PRO A 181 26.33 -25.69 7.37
N ARG A 182 26.54 -24.64 6.57
CA ARG A 182 27.28 -23.44 6.99
C ARG A 182 26.55 -22.67 8.11
N MET A 183 25.22 -22.58 8.05
CA MET A 183 24.45 -21.96 9.14
C MET A 183 24.49 -22.75 10.45
N ILE A 184 24.60 -24.08 10.37
CA ILE A 184 24.73 -24.96 11.54
C ILE A 184 26.12 -24.79 12.18
N SER A 185 27.18 -24.74 11.37
CA SER A 185 28.55 -24.56 11.88
C SER A 185 28.77 -23.23 12.60
N MET A 186 27.96 -22.21 12.29
CA MET A 186 27.95 -20.92 12.99
C MET A 186 27.28 -20.94 14.38
N ASN A 187 26.48 -21.96 14.72
CA ASN A 187 25.75 -21.99 16.00
C ASN A 187 26.68 -22.02 17.22
N ARG A 188 27.70 -22.88 17.19
CA ARG A 188 28.66 -23.01 18.31
C ARG A 188 29.50 -21.74 18.51
N PRO A 189 30.06 -21.11 17.46
CA PRO A 189 30.70 -19.80 17.60
C PRO A 189 29.76 -18.68 18.05
N THR A 190 28.47 -18.73 17.69
CA THR A 190 27.47 -17.78 18.21
C THR A 190 27.36 -17.89 19.73
N TYR A 191 27.23 -19.11 20.24
CA TYR A 191 27.22 -19.38 21.68
C TYR A 191 28.49 -18.87 22.38
N GLN A 192 29.66 -19.15 21.80
CA GLN A 192 30.95 -18.71 22.34
C GLN A 192 31.09 -17.19 22.35
N ALA A 193 30.63 -16.49 21.30
CA ALA A 193 30.65 -15.05 21.23
C ALA A 193 29.79 -14.40 22.33
N ILE A 194 28.61 -14.96 22.62
CA ILE A 194 27.76 -14.50 23.72
C ILE A 194 28.49 -14.66 25.05
N ARG A 195 29.06 -15.85 25.30
CA ARG A 195 29.79 -16.13 26.55
C ARG A 195 31.03 -15.25 26.73
N GLN A 196 31.73 -14.94 25.64
CA GLN A 196 32.97 -14.15 25.69
C GLN A 196 32.70 -12.65 25.83
N HIS A 197 31.75 -12.12 25.07
CA HIS A 197 31.57 -10.67 24.91
C HIS A 197 30.33 -10.12 25.63
N ALA A 198 29.38 -10.96 26.01
CA ALA A 198 28.18 -10.54 26.75
C ALA A 198 27.70 -11.60 27.75
N PRO A 199 28.52 -11.99 28.75
CA PRO A 199 28.11 -12.95 29.78
C PRO A 199 26.94 -12.42 30.63
N ASP A 200 27.03 -11.16 31.07
CA ASP A 200 26.05 -10.52 31.98
C ASP A 200 25.28 -9.37 31.31
N SER A 201 25.36 -9.26 29.98
CA SER A 201 24.77 -8.16 29.22
C SER A 201 23.85 -8.67 28.10
N PRO A 202 22.84 -7.89 27.69
CA PRO A 202 21.94 -8.31 26.63
C PRO A 202 22.65 -8.56 25.30
N ALA A 203 22.31 -9.67 24.64
CA ALA A 203 22.81 -10.03 23.33
C ALA A 203 21.68 -10.16 22.30
N LEU A 204 21.92 -9.66 21.08
CA LEU A 204 20.99 -9.72 19.96
C LEU A 204 21.60 -10.53 18.82
N VAL A 205 20.95 -11.62 18.41
CA VAL A 205 21.41 -12.48 17.31
C VAL A 205 20.48 -12.32 16.11
N PHE A 206 21.02 -11.81 15.01
CA PHE A 206 20.30 -11.72 13.74
C PHE A 206 20.50 -12.97 12.88
N CYS A 207 19.38 -13.52 12.40
CA CYS A 207 19.35 -14.61 11.42
C CYS A 207 18.64 -14.17 10.13
N SER A 208 18.91 -14.89 9.06
CA SER A 208 18.33 -14.66 7.73
C SER A 208 16.83 -14.98 7.59
N SER A 209 16.28 -15.86 8.44
CA SER A 209 14.90 -16.32 8.32
C SER A 209 14.28 -16.68 9.67
N ARG A 210 12.95 -16.60 9.76
CA ARG A 210 12.19 -16.98 10.97
C ARG A 210 12.45 -18.43 11.37
N LYS A 211 12.49 -19.35 10.40
CA LYS A 211 12.87 -20.75 10.65
C LYS A 211 14.26 -20.84 11.30
N GLN A 212 15.23 -20.08 10.79
CA GLN A 212 16.58 -20.08 11.33
C GLN A 212 16.65 -19.45 12.74
N THR A 213 15.83 -18.45 13.05
CA THR A 213 15.76 -17.90 14.44
C THR A 213 15.36 -18.98 15.43
N ARG A 214 14.30 -19.77 15.11
CA ARG A 214 13.83 -20.88 15.95
C ARG A 214 14.88 -21.98 16.11
N LEU A 215 15.48 -22.43 15.00
CA LEU A 215 16.51 -23.47 15.04
C LEU A 215 17.73 -23.03 15.87
N THR A 216 18.21 -21.80 15.64
CA THR A 216 19.35 -21.25 16.38
C THR A 216 19.01 -21.11 17.87
N ALA A 217 17.78 -20.73 18.23
CA ALA A 217 17.34 -20.69 19.63
C ALA A 217 17.43 -22.07 20.30
N PHE A 218 16.89 -23.11 19.66
CA PHE A 218 16.96 -24.47 20.20
C PHE A 218 18.40 -24.97 20.34
N ASP A 219 19.27 -24.68 19.37
CA ASP A 219 20.67 -25.07 19.45
C ASP A 219 21.39 -24.33 20.58
N LEU A 220 21.16 -23.02 20.77
CA LEU A 220 21.73 -22.25 21.87
C LEU A 220 21.26 -22.75 23.24
N ILE A 221 19.97 -23.10 23.38
CA ILE A 221 19.43 -23.72 24.60
C ILE A 221 20.10 -25.08 24.85
N THR A 222 20.32 -25.88 23.80
CA THR A 222 20.98 -27.17 23.91
C THR A 222 22.43 -27.02 24.36
N TYR A 223 23.16 -26.04 23.83
CA TYR A 223 24.51 -25.72 24.30
C TYR A 223 24.53 -25.22 25.75
N LEU A 224 23.53 -24.42 26.15
CA LEU A 224 23.39 -23.95 27.53
C LEU A 224 23.16 -25.10 28.52
N VAL A 225 22.26 -26.02 28.19
CA VAL A 225 21.93 -27.19 29.04
C VAL A 225 23.10 -28.16 29.17
N THR A 226 23.93 -28.28 28.13
CA THR A 226 25.12 -29.14 28.13
C THR A 226 26.33 -28.48 28.80
N ASP A 227 26.28 -27.18 29.09
CA ASP A 227 27.35 -26.47 29.78
C ASP A 227 27.26 -26.66 31.31
N THR A 228 28.36 -26.35 31.97
CA THR A 228 28.55 -26.46 33.42
C THR A 228 27.64 -25.52 34.23
N ALA A 229 27.13 -24.44 33.63
CA ALA A 229 26.28 -23.43 34.27
C ALA A 229 25.01 -23.16 33.44
N PRO A 230 23.98 -24.05 33.48
CA PRO A 230 22.80 -23.94 32.63
C PRO A 230 21.90 -22.74 32.94
N LYS A 231 22.11 -22.06 34.08
CA LYS A 231 21.40 -20.82 34.48
C LYS A 231 22.24 -19.55 34.27
N GLN A 232 23.37 -19.61 33.57
CA GLN A 232 24.26 -18.45 33.34
C GLN A 232 23.62 -17.30 32.53
N TRP A 233 22.44 -17.49 31.95
CA TRP A 233 21.69 -16.43 31.25
C TRP A 233 20.42 -16.03 32.01
N LEU A 234 20.20 -16.58 33.21
CA LEU A 234 19.07 -16.35 34.12
C LEU A 234 19.52 -15.48 35.31
N HIS A 235 20.24 -14.38 35.03
CA HIS A 235 20.74 -13.46 36.04
C HIS A 235 19.77 -12.30 36.36
N CYS A 236 18.50 -12.48 36.00
CA CYS A 236 17.41 -11.51 36.13
C CYS A 236 16.17 -12.20 36.75
N ASP A 237 15.16 -11.43 37.15
CA ASP A 237 13.82 -11.98 37.43
C ASP A 237 13.35 -12.86 36.25
N GLU A 238 12.56 -13.91 36.52
CA GLU A 238 12.11 -14.91 35.52
C GLU A 238 11.49 -14.31 34.23
N ASP A 239 11.10 -13.03 34.28
CA ASP A 239 10.50 -12.26 33.19
C ASP A 239 11.50 -11.53 32.27
N THR A 240 12.81 -11.55 32.56
CA THR A 240 13.81 -10.74 31.81
C THR A 240 14.68 -11.59 30.89
N ILE A 241 14.63 -11.32 29.58
CA ILE A 241 15.32 -12.10 28.53
C ILE A 241 16.74 -11.54 28.28
N ALA A 242 17.76 -12.38 28.46
CA ALA A 242 19.17 -12.00 28.21
C ALA A 242 19.59 -12.07 26.73
N VAL A 243 19.04 -13.00 25.94
CA VAL A 243 19.39 -13.21 24.53
C VAL A 243 18.15 -13.16 23.66
N LEU A 244 18.12 -12.23 22.70
CA LEU A 244 17.07 -12.12 21.70
C LEU A 244 17.58 -12.62 20.35
N ILE A 245 16.82 -13.51 19.68
CA ILE A 245 17.14 -13.97 18.33
C ILE A 245 16.07 -13.47 17.38
N ALA A 246 16.47 -12.71 16.36
CA ALA A 246 15.57 -11.99 15.49
C ALA A 246 15.94 -12.15 14.01
N THR A 247 14.99 -11.87 13.12
CA THR A 247 15.27 -11.75 11.69
C THR A 247 15.88 -10.39 11.37
N ALA A 248 16.64 -10.30 10.27
CA ALA A 248 17.24 -9.04 9.80
C ALA A 248 16.23 -7.88 9.70
N THR A 249 14.95 -8.16 9.41
CA THR A 249 13.88 -7.15 9.35
C THR A 249 13.63 -6.41 10.67
N LEU A 250 13.96 -7.00 11.82
CA LEU A 250 13.83 -6.33 13.12
C LEU A 250 14.83 -5.16 13.24
N ALA A 251 15.96 -5.22 12.53
CA ALA A 251 17.01 -4.21 12.58
C ALA A 251 16.51 -2.80 12.26
N TRP A 252 15.44 -2.69 11.48
CA TRP A 252 14.83 -1.43 11.12
C TRP A 252 13.56 -1.09 11.91
N GLY A 253 12.87 -2.10 12.44
CA GLY A 253 11.48 -1.96 12.89
C GLY A 253 11.31 -1.63 14.37
N VAL A 254 12.32 -1.91 15.19
CA VAL A 254 12.23 -1.67 16.64
C VAL A 254 13.59 -1.26 17.20
N ASN A 255 13.58 -0.27 18.10
CA ASN A 255 14.77 0.20 18.77
C ASN A 255 15.12 -0.64 20.02
N PHE A 256 15.79 -1.77 19.81
CA PHE A 256 16.36 -2.59 20.88
C PHE A 256 17.90 -2.58 20.81
N PRO A 257 18.57 -1.66 21.53
CA PRO A 257 20.02 -1.68 21.62
C PRO A 257 20.48 -2.79 22.57
N ALA A 258 21.55 -3.50 22.20
CA ALA A 258 22.16 -4.59 22.96
C ALA A 258 23.65 -4.33 23.13
N HIS A 259 24.28 -4.93 24.14
CA HIS A 259 25.74 -4.81 24.30
C HIS A 259 26.47 -5.54 23.17
N LEU A 260 26.04 -6.78 22.90
CA LEU A 260 26.54 -7.62 21.82
C LEU A 260 25.49 -7.78 20.72
N VAL A 261 25.91 -7.61 19.48
CA VAL A 261 25.15 -8.06 18.30
C VAL A 261 25.92 -9.16 17.58
N VAL A 262 25.24 -10.26 17.24
CA VAL A 262 25.78 -11.31 16.36
C VAL A 262 24.97 -11.36 15.07
N ILE A 263 25.61 -11.13 13.93
CA ILE A 263 25.01 -11.28 12.60
C ILE A 263 25.37 -12.66 12.07
N LYS A 264 24.42 -13.59 12.18
CA LYS A 264 24.62 -15.00 11.82
C LYS A 264 24.22 -15.27 10.36
N GLY A 265 25.21 -15.10 9.48
CA GLY A 265 25.05 -15.26 8.04
C GLY A 265 24.47 -14.01 7.38
N THR A 266 25.10 -13.59 6.28
CA THR A 266 24.75 -12.38 5.54
C THR A 266 24.07 -12.69 4.20
N GLU A 267 23.40 -13.84 4.10
CA GLU A 267 22.74 -14.31 2.88
C GLU A 267 21.30 -14.73 3.20
N TYR A 268 20.39 -14.42 2.29
CA TYR A 268 18.99 -14.84 2.33
C TYR A 268 18.61 -15.53 1.01
N PHE A 269 17.56 -16.36 1.06
CA PHE A 269 17.06 -17.04 -0.14
C PHE A 269 16.10 -16.12 -0.90
N ASP A 270 16.43 -15.81 -2.14
CA ASP A 270 15.53 -15.10 -3.05
C ASP A 270 14.75 -16.10 -3.89
N GLY A 271 13.42 -16.05 -3.75
CA GLY A 271 12.46 -16.90 -4.44
C GLY A 271 12.40 -16.68 -5.95
N SER A 272 12.56 -15.42 -6.38
CA SER A 272 12.40 -15.03 -7.78
C SER A 272 13.47 -15.67 -8.66
N ILE A 273 14.71 -15.62 -8.19
CA ILE A 273 15.92 -16.13 -8.86
C ILE A 273 16.36 -17.51 -8.30
N LYS A 274 15.61 -18.07 -7.34
CA LYS A 274 15.82 -19.39 -6.71
C LYS A 274 17.24 -19.62 -6.20
N ARG A 275 17.90 -18.58 -5.68
CA ARG A 275 19.28 -18.64 -5.19
C ARG A 275 19.45 -17.84 -3.91
N TYR A 276 20.48 -18.18 -3.14
CA TYR A 276 20.89 -17.35 -2.03
C TYR A 276 21.62 -16.12 -2.56
N VAL A 277 21.17 -14.96 -2.11
CA VAL A 277 21.77 -13.67 -2.42
C VAL A 277 22.29 -13.02 -1.14
N ASP A 278 23.25 -12.13 -1.32
CA ASP A 278 23.76 -11.34 -0.21
C ASP A 278 22.71 -10.35 0.29
N MET A 279 22.64 -10.21 1.61
CA MET A 279 21.97 -9.07 2.22
C MET A 279 22.74 -7.81 1.83
N PRO A 280 22.07 -6.74 1.36
CA PRO A 280 22.79 -5.50 1.14
C PRO A 280 23.45 -5.01 2.43
N ILE A 281 24.56 -4.29 2.26
CA ILE A 281 25.47 -3.94 3.35
C ILE A 281 24.82 -3.06 4.42
N THR A 282 23.84 -2.25 4.03
CA THR A 282 23.09 -1.34 4.88
C THR A 282 22.31 -2.05 5.98
N ASP A 283 21.59 -3.15 5.72
CA ASP A 283 20.97 -3.94 6.81
C ASP A 283 22.04 -4.50 7.74
N VAL A 284 23.22 -4.89 7.21
CA VAL A 284 24.32 -5.36 8.06
C VAL A 284 24.82 -4.22 8.95
N LEU A 285 24.94 -3.00 8.40
CA LEU A 285 25.28 -1.80 9.16
C LEU A 285 24.20 -1.44 10.19
N GLN A 286 22.91 -1.58 9.86
CA GLN A 286 21.80 -1.32 10.77
C GLN A 286 21.71 -2.36 11.89
N MET A 287 21.87 -3.64 11.56
CA MET A 287 22.00 -4.71 12.54
C MET A 287 23.15 -4.42 13.50
N MET A 288 24.33 -4.12 12.95
CA MET A 288 25.53 -3.76 13.70
C MET A 288 25.35 -2.47 14.53
N GLY A 289 24.55 -1.52 14.04
CA GLY A 289 24.21 -0.28 14.72
C GLY A 289 23.43 -0.47 16.03
N ARG A 290 22.80 -1.64 16.22
CA ARG A 290 22.13 -2.01 17.47
C ARG A 290 23.10 -2.40 18.60
N ALA A 291 24.39 -2.57 18.30
CA ALA A 291 25.41 -2.83 19.31
C ALA A 291 25.85 -1.53 20.01
N GLY A 292 25.89 -1.58 21.34
CA GLY A 292 26.24 -0.49 22.25
C GLY A 292 25.01 0.30 22.70
N ARG A 293 24.73 0.30 24.02
CA ARG A 293 23.64 1.07 24.63
C ARG A 293 24.17 2.40 25.18
N PRO A 294 23.77 3.55 24.61
CA PRO A 294 24.13 4.85 25.18
C PRO A 294 23.71 4.94 26.65
N GLN A 295 24.56 5.53 27.50
CA GLN A 295 24.37 5.66 28.96
C GLN A 295 24.55 4.38 29.80
N PHE A 296 24.58 3.19 29.18
CA PHE A 296 24.75 1.92 29.91
C PHE A 296 26.09 1.25 29.60
N ASP A 297 26.55 1.30 28.35
CA ASP A 297 27.76 0.63 27.88
C ASP A 297 28.87 1.64 27.53
N ASN A 298 30.13 1.30 27.86
CA ASN A 298 31.31 2.07 27.45
C ASN A 298 31.80 1.69 26.03
N SER A 299 31.47 0.49 25.57
CA SER A 299 31.71 -0.01 24.22
C SER A 299 30.66 -1.05 23.86
N GLY A 300 30.39 -1.21 22.57
CA GLY A 300 29.57 -2.30 22.03
C GLY A 300 30.42 -3.27 21.23
N VAL A 301 29.96 -4.52 21.11
CA VAL A 301 30.63 -5.56 20.31
C VAL A 301 29.70 -6.06 19.21
N ALA A 302 30.22 -6.19 17.99
CA ALA A 302 29.51 -6.79 16.87
C ALA A 302 30.31 -7.94 16.25
N CYS A 303 29.72 -9.13 16.22
CA CYS A 303 30.28 -10.32 15.58
C CYS A 303 29.56 -10.60 14.26
N VAL A 304 30.26 -10.51 13.13
CA VAL A 304 29.69 -10.70 11.79
C VAL A 304 30.20 -12.01 11.20
N PHE A 305 29.31 -12.99 11.03
CA PHE A 305 29.63 -14.30 10.50
C PHE A 305 29.25 -14.39 9.03
N VAL A 306 30.25 -14.61 8.19
CA VAL A 306 30.13 -14.55 6.73
C VAL A 306 30.66 -15.82 6.07
N HIS A 307 30.29 -16.04 4.82
CA HIS A 307 30.98 -17.00 3.98
C HIS A 307 32.45 -16.55 3.80
N ASP A 308 33.40 -17.46 3.95
CA ASP A 308 34.84 -17.13 4.00
C ASP A 308 35.33 -16.28 2.81
N ILE A 309 34.87 -16.60 1.61
CA ILE A 309 35.19 -15.85 0.38
C ILE A 309 34.79 -14.36 0.46
N LYS A 310 33.76 -14.04 1.27
CA LYS A 310 33.20 -12.69 1.42
C LYS A 310 33.82 -11.92 2.58
N LYS A 311 34.70 -12.53 3.38
CA LYS A 311 35.31 -11.89 4.55
C LYS A 311 36.00 -10.56 4.22
N ASN A 312 36.78 -10.53 3.15
CA ASN A 312 37.51 -9.33 2.74
C ASN A 312 36.58 -8.23 2.22
N PHE A 313 35.47 -8.61 1.57
CA PHE A 313 34.44 -7.67 1.13
C PHE A 313 33.84 -6.94 2.34
N TYR A 314 33.33 -7.67 3.33
CA TYR A 314 32.76 -7.05 4.54
C TYR A 314 33.81 -6.28 5.35
N LYS A 315 35.06 -6.76 5.40
CA LYS A 315 36.16 -6.03 6.05
C LYS A 315 36.43 -4.67 5.38
N LYS A 316 36.21 -4.51 4.08
CA LYS A 316 36.37 -3.22 3.41
C LYS A 316 35.18 -2.29 3.70
N PHE A 317 33.96 -2.76 3.42
CA PHE A 317 32.75 -1.93 3.41
C PHE A 317 32.13 -1.64 4.79
N LEU A 318 32.57 -2.31 5.86
CA LEU A 318 32.15 -1.95 7.23
C LEU A 318 32.95 -0.77 7.81
N TYR A 319 34.17 -0.53 7.31
CA TYR A 319 35.03 0.57 7.77
C TYR A 319 35.06 1.74 6.79
N GLU A 320 34.90 1.49 5.50
CA GLU A 320 34.77 2.51 4.48
C GLU A 320 33.29 2.80 4.20
N PRO A 321 32.88 4.09 4.14
CA PRO A 321 31.53 4.42 3.74
C PRO A 321 31.27 3.99 2.29
N PHE A 322 30.05 3.60 1.98
CA PHE A 322 29.68 3.13 0.64
C PHE A 322 29.17 4.30 -0.23
N PRO A 323 29.36 4.23 -1.56
CA PRO A 323 28.74 5.17 -2.48
C PRO A 323 27.26 4.81 -2.71
N VAL A 324 26.40 5.82 -2.81
CA VAL A 324 24.97 5.67 -3.14
C VAL A 324 24.76 6.01 -4.61
N GLU A 325 24.26 5.07 -5.39
CA GLU A 325 23.87 5.26 -6.81
C GLU A 325 22.36 5.45 -6.95
N SER A 326 21.90 5.89 -8.13
CA SER A 326 20.47 6.04 -8.42
C SER A 326 19.92 4.82 -9.16
N ASN A 327 18.77 4.31 -8.74
CA ASN A 327 18.05 3.23 -9.41
C ASN A 327 16.80 3.71 -10.18
N LEU A 328 16.76 5.00 -10.52
CA LEU A 328 15.65 5.66 -11.23
C LEU A 328 15.23 4.95 -12.53
N LEU A 329 16.20 4.47 -13.31
CA LEU A 329 15.96 3.93 -14.65
C LEU A 329 14.92 2.78 -14.69
N GLN A 330 14.82 1.98 -13.62
CA GLN A 330 13.89 0.84 -13.57
C GLN A 330 12.42 1.27 -13.43
N VAL A 331 12.16 2.47 -12.89
CA VAL A 331 10.82 2.99 -12.59
C VAL A 331 10.47 4.24 -13.40
N LEU A 332 11.41 4.74 -14.19
CA LEU A 332 11.32 6.01 -14.91
C LEU A 332 10.01 6.17 -15.70
N ALA A 333 9.55 5.13 -16.39
CA ALA A 333 8.31 5.19 -17.16
C ALA A 333 7.08 5.54 -16.32
N ASP A 334 6.93 4.97 -15.11
CA ASP A 334 5.78 5.25 -14.24
C ASP A 334 5.80 6.72 -13.75
N HIS A 335 6.98 7.30 -13.53
CA HIS A 335 7.16 8.71 -13.15
C HIS A 335 6.94 9.67 -14.31
N VAL A 336 7.51 9.37 -15.49
CA VAL A 336 7.27 10.19 -16.68
C VAL A 336 5.78 10.23 -17.01
N ASN A 337 5.08 9.10 -16.92
CA ASN A 337 3.62 9.08 -17.08
C ASN A 337 2.90 9.96 -16.06
N ALA A 338 3.35 9.98 -14.80
CA ALA A 338 2.75 10.82 -13.77
C ALA A 338 2.94 12.33 -14.04
N GLU A 339 4.14 12.72 -14.49
CA GLU A 339 4.45 14.12 -14.81
C GLU A 339 3.79 14.60 -16.10
N VAL A 340 3.62 13.72 -17.09
CA VAL A 340 2.81 14.01 -18.29
C VAL A 340 1.33 14.15 -17.91
N ALA A 341 0.80 13.26 -17.04
CA ALA A 341 -0.57 13.36 -16.55
C ALA A 341 -0.82 14.58 -15.66
N ALA A 342 0.21 15.14 -15.03
CA ALA A 342 0.16 16.38 -14.26
C ALA A 342 0.36 17.63 -15.13
N GLU A 343 0.59 17.46 -16.44
CA GLU A 343 0.90 18.53 -17.41
C GLU A 343 2.19 19.32 -17.07
N THR A 344 3.09 18.74 -16.26
CA THR A 344 4.37 19.35 -15.89
C THR A 344 5.39 19.32 -17.04
N VAL A 345 5.42 18.20 -17.79
CA VAL A 345 6.42 17.93 -18.84
C VAL A 345 5.75 17.75 -20.21
N PRO A 346 5.24 18.82 -20.82
CA PRO A 346 4.46 18.72 -22.07
C PRO A 346 5.31 18.42 -23.31
N THR A 347 6.65 18.53 -23.24
CA THR A 347 7.53 18.34 -24.40
C THR A 347 8.79 17.55 -24.06
N LYS A 348 9.46 17.02 -25.09
CA LYS A 348 10.76 16.35 -24.97
C LYS A 348 11.80 17.19 -24.24
N SER A 349 11.87 18.48 -24.57
CA SER A 349 12.83 19.40 -23.95
C SER A 349 12.57 19.56 -22.46
N ASN A 350 11.30 19.67 -22.04
CA ASN A 350 10.97 19.76 -20.62
C ASN A 350 11.26 18.47 -19.89
N LEU A 351 11.07 17.32 -20.53
CA LEU A 351 11.39 16.03 -19.93
C LEU A 351 12.90 15.83 -19.78
N MET A 352 13.71 16.25 -20.75
CA MET A 352 15.17 16.27 -20.60
C MET A 352 15.62 17.20 -19.47
N GLU A 353 15.03 18.39 -19.37
CA GLU A 353 15.27 19.34 -18.27
C GLU A 353 14.92 18.72 -16.92
N TYR A 354 13.76 18.07 -16.82
CA TYR A 354 13.32 17.34 -15.63
C TYR A 354 14.35 16.29 -15.19
N LEU A 355 14.90 15.50 -16.13
CA LEU A 355 15.95 14.53 -15.80
C LEU A 355 17.19 15.20 -15.20
N THR A 356 17.53 16.43 -15.59
CA THR A 356 18.71 17.13 -15.04
C THR A 356 18.58 17.46 -13.55
N TRP A 357 17.37 17.55 -13.02
CA TRP A 357 17.10 17.80 -11.61
C TRP A 357 17.23 16.55 -10.74
N THR A 358 17.34 15.37 -11.38
CA THR A 358 17.39 14.10 -10.66
C THR A 358 18.77 13.79 -10.08
N TYR A 359 18.79 13.03 -8.99
CA TYR A 359 20.03 12.47 -8.45
C TYR A 359 20.72 11.53 -9.47
N PHE A 360 19.93 10.90 -10.34
CA PHE A 360 20.43 10.11 -11.47
C PHE A 360 21.34 10.92 -12.38
N PHE A 361 20.93 12.11 -12.82
CA PHE A 361 21.77 12.94 -13.70
C PHE A 361 23.09 13.34 -13.03
N ARG A 362 23.07 13.66 -11.73
CA ARG A 362 24.29 13.93 -10.97
C ARG A 362 25.22 12.72 -10.95
N ARG A 363 24.69 11.53 -10.69
CA ARG A 363 25.49 10.29 -10.67
C ARG A 363 25.95 9.83 -12.05
N LEU A 364 25.19 10.14 -13.10
CA LEU A 364 25.59 9.91 -14.48
C LEU A 364 26.90 10.63 -14.82
N LEU A 365 27.10 11.85 -14.31
CA LEU A 365 28.32 12.63 -14.53
C LEU A 365 29.51 12.15 -13.67
N GLU A 366 29.25 11.63 -12.47
CA GLU A 366 30.31 11.19 -11.55
C GLU A 366 30.75 9.73 -11.77
N ASN A 367 29.83 8.86 -12.21
CA ASN A 367 30.09 7.44 -12.46
C ASN A 367 29.37 6.95 -13.74
N PRO A 368 29.78 7.45 -14.92
CA PRO A 368 29.09 7.19 -16.19
C PRO A 368 29.06 5.70 -16.55
N SER A 369 30.13 4.95 -16.24
CA SER A 369 30.23 3.53 -16.55
C SER A 369 29.18 2.67 -15.84
N TYR A 370 28.69 3.10 -14.67
CA TYR A 370 27.59 2.41 -13.97
C TYR A 370 26.27 2.45 -14.77
N TYR A 371 26.05 3.53 -15.52
CA TYR A 371 24.84 3.77 -16.33
C TYR A 371 25.05 3.44 -17.81
N ASN A 372 26.10 2.68 -18.14
CA ASN A 372 26.51 2.31 -19.50
C ASN A 372 26.87 3.50 -20.40
N LEU A 373 27.33 4.62 -19.82
CA LEU A 373 27.87 5.75 -20.56
C LEU A 373 29.41 5.67 -20.55
N PRO A 374 30.09 5.74 -21.71
CA PRO A 374 31.55 5.60 -21.76
C PRO A 374 32.28 6.84 -21.24
N ASP A 375 31.77 8.04 -21.50
CA ASP A 375 32.33 9.31 -21.03
C ASP A 375 31.29 10.43 -20.93
N VAL A 376 31.70 11.54 -20.32
CA VAL A 376 30.84 12.66 -19.88
C VAL A 376 30.94 13.88 -20.79
N GLU A 377 31.24 13.67 -22.08
CA GLU A 377 31.25 14.76 -23.05
C GLU A 377 29.83 15.34 -23.20
N PRO A 378 29.62 16.67 -23.15
CA PRO A 378 28.27 17.27 -23.13
C PRO A 378 27.37 16.82 -24.28
N MET A 379 27.94 16.62 -25.48
CA MET A 379 27.18 16.12 -26.62
C MET A 379 26.67 14.70 -26.40
N ARG A 380 27.50 13.80 -25.85
CA ARG A 380 27.13 12.40 -25.60
C ARG A 380 26.16 12.25 -24.44
N VAL A 381 26.31 13.07 -23.39
CA VAL A 381 25.34 13.12 -22.30
C VAL A 381 23.96 13.53 -22.83
N ASN A 382 23.89 14.57 -23.69
CA ASN A 382 22.64 14.99 -24.31
C ASN A 382 22.04 13.91 -25.24
N THR A 383 22.87 13.25 -26.06
CA THR A 383 22.43 12.12 -26.89
C THR A 383 21.86 11.00 -26.03
N TYR A 384 22.56 10.59 -24.97
CA TYR A 384 22.12 9.55 -24.05
C TYR A 384 20.79 9.91 -23.36
N LEU A 385 20.64 11.14 -22.87
CA LEU A 385 19.37 11.58 -22.27
C LEU A 385 18.24 11.62 -23.30
N SER A 386 18.52 12.07 -24.52
CA SER A 386 17.54 12.07 -25.61
C SER A 386 17.07 10.65 -25.95
N GLU A 387 18.00 9.72 -26.14
CA GLU A 387 17.70 8.31 -26.42
C GLU A 387 16.93 7.64 -25.27
N LEU A 388 17.29 7.97 -24.02
CA LEU A 388 16.57 7.49 -22.84
C LEU A 388 15.13 8.00 -22.81
N VAL A 389 14.92 9.29 -23.09
CA VAL A 389 13.58 9.89 -23.16
C VAL A 389 12.75 9.25 -24.26
N ASP A 390 13.31 9.09 -25.46
CA ASP A 390 12.63 8.44 -26.59
C ASP A 390 12.22 7.01 -26.22
N ALA A 391 13.14 6.22 -25.66
CA ALA A 391 12.85 4.85 -25.23
C ALA A 391 11.73 4.77 -24.18
N VAL A 392 11.68 5.72 -23.23
CA VAL A 392 10.63 5.75 -22.20
C VAL A 392 9.28 6.15 -22.79
N VAL A 393 9.25 7.17 -23.64
CA VAL A 393 8.02 7.63 -24.31
C VAL A 393 7.49 6.54 -25.24
N ASP A 394 8.36 5.84 -25.97
CA ASP A 394 7.98 4.71 -26.81
C ASP A 394 7.33 3.59 -25.99
N VAL A 395 7.88 3.25 -24.82
CA VAL A 395 7.28 2.26 -23.92
C VAL A 395 5.90 2.71 -23.42
N LEU A 396 5.75 3.99 -23.05
CA LEU A 396 4.47 4.53 -22.58
C LEU A 396 3.43 4.63 -23.70
N SER A 397 3.85 4.99 -24.91
CA SER A 397 3.00 5.04 -26.10
C SER A 397 2.54 3.64 -26.50
N ASN A 398 3.45 2.65 -26.49
CA ASN A 398 3.10 1.25 -26.76
C ASN A 398 2.11 0.67 -25.73
N ASN A 399 2.14 1.18 -24.49
CA ASN A 399 1.22 0.80 -23.44
C ASN A 399 -0.07 1.65 -23.41
N ASN A 400 -0.29 2.50 -24.41
CA ASN A 400 -1.41 3.45 -24.51
C ASN A 400 -1.57 4.35 -23.28
N CYS A 401 -0.49 4.75 -22.62
CA CYS A 401 -0.51 5.64 -21.46
C CYS A 401 -0.21 7.10 -21.83
N VAL A 402 0.61 7.32 -22.87
CA VAL A 402 0.96 8.63 -23.39
C VAL A 402 0.75 8.65 -24.89
N GLU A 403 0.13 9.72 -25.40
CA GLU A 403 -0.01 9.98 -26.83
C GLU A 403 0.95 11.09 -27.23
N VAL A 404 1.58 10.92 -28.40
CA VAL A 404 2.55 11.87 -28.96
C VAL A 404 1.85 12.64 -30.07
N ILE A 405 1.51 13.89 -29.79
CA ILE A 405 0.81 14.78 -30.72
C ILE A 405 1.82 15.71 -31.39
N GLN A 406 1.74 15.82 -32.72
CA GLN A 406 2.56 16.74 -33.49
C GLN A 406 1.70 17.92 -33.98
N GLU A 407 1.84 19.06 -33.32
CA GLU A 407 1.20 20.34 -33.70
C GLU A 407 2.28 21.34 -34.09
N ASP A 408 2.16 22.00 -35.25
CA ASP A 408 3.04 23.11 -35.66
C ASP A 408 4.55 22.85 -35.54
N ASN A 409 4.99 21.63 -35.90
CA ASN A 409 6.38 21.13 -35.74
C ASN A 409 6.87 21.00 -34.28
N ILE A 410 5.99 21.10 -33.29
CA ILE A 410 6.27 20.84 -31.87
C ILE A 410 5.69 19.47 -31.51
N ILE A 411 6.53 18.62 -30.93
CA ILE A 411 6.10 17.34 -30.36
C ILE A 411 5.63 17.59 -28.93
N ARG A 412 4.35 17.30 -28.68
CA ARG A 412 3.72 17.37 -27.36
C ARG A 412 3.36 15.97 -26.86
N TYR A 413 3.43 15.81 -25.55
CA TYR A 413 3.03 14.59 -24.85
C TYR A 413 1.74 14.86 -24.10
N GLU A 414 0.71 14.08 -24.38
CA GLU A 414 -0.57 14.10 -23.66
C GLU A 414 -0.81 12.76 -22.98
N SER A 415 -1.33 12.79 -21.75
CA SER A 415 -1.67 11.57 -21.04
C SER A 415 -3.03 11.07 -21.50
N THR A 416 -3.10 9.80 -21.90
CA THR A 416 -4.36 9.15 -22.25
C THR A 416 -5.19 8.87 -20.99
N PHE A 417 -6.44 8.41 -21.17
CA PHE A 417 -7.26 7.91 -20.06
C PHE A 417 -6.52 6.89 -19.18
N PHE A 418 -5.78 5.95 -19.77
CA PHE A 418 -5.03 4.93 -19.03
C PHE A 418 -3.81 5.50 -18.30
N GLY A 419 -3.14 6.48 -18.89
CA GLY A 419 -2.03 7.18 -18.24
C GLY A 419 -2.48 7.97 -17.02
N GLN A 420 -3.59 8.70 -17.14
CA GLN A 420 -4.23 9.42 -16.05
C GLN A 420 -4.65 8.45 -14.92
N LEU A 421 -5.23 7.31 -15.29
CA LEU A 421 -5.66 6.28 -14.35
C LEU A 421 -4.49 5.64 -13.59
N ALA A 422 -3.41 5.31 -14.31
CA ALA A 422 -2.17 4.79 -13.72
C ALA A 422 -1.59 5.78 -12.71
N SER A 423 -1.55 7.07 -13.07
CA SER A 423 -1.06 8.12 -12.17
C SER A 423 -1.97 8.29 -10.94
N TYR A 424 -3.29 8.31 -11.14
CA TYR A 424 -4.27 8.54 -10.07
C TYR A 424 -4.30 7.41 -9.03
N TYR A 425 -4.29 6.15 -9.47
CA TYR A 425 -4.29 4.98 -8.57
C TYR A 425 -2.89 4.48 -8.20
N TYR A 426 -1.84 5.13 -8.69
CA TYR A 426 -0.45 4.76 -8.44
C TYR A 426 -0.13 3.34 -8.89
N LEU A 427 -0.62 2.96 -10.08
CA LEU A 427 -0.43 1.64 -10.69
C LEU A 427 0.60 1.71 -11.79
N SER A 428 1.25 0.58 -12.09
CA SER A 428 2.23 0.54 -13.16
C SER A 428 1.57 0.62 -14.54
N HIS A 429 2.21 1.32 -15.49
CA HIS A 429 1.80 1.33 -16.91
C HIS A 429 1.66 -0.09 -17.50
N LYS A 430 2.40 -1.07 -16.97
CA LYS A 430 2.28 -2.49 -17.38
C LYS A 430 0.96 -3.13 -16.93
N THR A 431 0.43 -2.72 -15.78
CA THR A 431 -0.87 -3.19 -15.28
C THR A 431 -2.00 -2.64 -16.14
N MET A 432 -1.89 -1.39 -16.59
CA MET A 432 -2.88 -0.82 -17.52
C MET A 432 -2.90 -1.56 -18.85
N LEU A 433 -1.73 -1.89 -19.41
CA LEU A 433 -1.64 -2.70 -20.62
C LEU A 433 -2.26 -4.09 -20.42
N HIS A 434 -1.99 -4.73 -19.28
CA HIS A 434 -2.60 -6.03 -18.94
C HIS A 434 -4.13 -5.96 -18.91
N PHE A 435 -4.71 -4.92 -18.30
CA PHE A 435 -6.17 -4.75 -18.26
C PHE A 435 -6.77 -4.51 -19.64
N GLN A 436 -6.14 -3.68 -20.49
CA GLN A 436 -6.58 -3.49 -21.87
C GLN A 436 -6.60 -4.81 -22.66
N ASN A 437 -5.57 -5.63 -22.48
CA ASN A 437 -5.44 -6.89 -23.22
C ASN A 437 -6.38 -7.99 -22.72
N THR A 438 -6.77 -7.99 -21.44
CA THR A 438 -7.48 -9.11 -20.82
C THR A 438 -8.93 -8.86 -20.43
N MET A 439 -9.30 -7.62 -20.06
CA MET A 439 -10.67 -7.31 -19.65
C MET A 439 -11.61 -7.23 -20.85
N ARG A 440 -12.79 -7.82 -20.70
CA ARG A 440 -13.89 -7.88 -21.67
C ARG A 440 -15.23 -7.72 -20.96
N HIS A 441 -16.26 -7.32 -21.70
CA HIS A 441 -17.63 -7.13 -21.18
C HIS A 441 -18.24 -8.40 -20.54
N ASP A 442 -17.88 -9.59 -21.03
CA ASP A 442 -18.45 -10.88 -20.65
C ASP A 442 -17.71 -11.60 -19.52
N ASN A 443 -16.54 -11.10 -19.08
CA ASN A 443 -15.73 -11.73 -18.04
C ASN A 443 -16.52 -12.01 -16.75
N ASN A 444 -16.41 -13.25 -16.26
CA ASN A 444 -17.05 -13.63 -15.01
C ASN A 444 -16.22 -13.16 -13.78
N VAL A 445 -16.78 -13.30 -12.57
CA VAL A 445 -16.11 -12.87 -11.32
C VAL A 445 -14.77 -13.59 -11.10
N MET A 446 -14.64 -14.86 -11.48
CA MET A 446 -13.40 -15.63 -11.35
C MET A 446 -12.34 -15.21 -12.37
N ASP A 447 -12.76 -14.87 -13.60
CA ASP A 447 -11.89 -14.31 -14.62
C ASP A 447 -11.33 -12.96 -14.13
N LEU A 448 -12.20 -12.09 -13.61
CA LEU A 448 -11.82 -10.79 -13.06
C LEU A 448 -10.88 -10.91 -11.84
N LEU A 449 -11.14 -11.87 -10.93
CA LEU A 449 -10.22 -12.18 -9.83
C LEU A 449 -8.86 -12.63 -10.36
N THR A 450 -8.85 -13.47 -11.41
CA THR A 450 -7.61 -13.94 -12.03
C THR A 450 -6.87 -12.81 -12.72
N ILE A 451 -7.56 -11.93 -13.46
CA ILE A 451 -6.99 -10.73 -14.10
C ILE A 451 -6.33 -9.84 -13.05
N MET A 452 -7.02 -9.58 -11.94
CA MET A 452 -6.48 -8.79 -10.82
C MET A 452 -5.22 -9.41 -10.23
N CYS A 453 -5.16 -10.74 -10.05
CA CYS A 453 -3.99 -11.44 -9.51
C CYS A 453 -2.76 -11.38 -10.44
N HIS A 454 -2.96 -11.24 -11.75
CA HIS A 454 -1.90 -11.13 -12.75
C HIS A 454 -1.36 -9.71 -12.96
N SER A 455 -1.81 -8.74 -12.16
CA SER A 455 -1.30 -7.36 -12.19
C SER A 455 0.18 -7.26 -11.80
N GLN A 456 0.89 -6.25 -12.34
CA GLN A 456 2.33 -6.04 -12.11
C GLN A 456 2.65 -5.77 -10.64
N GLU A 457 1.69 -5.23 -9.87
CA GLU A 457 1.81 -4.95 -8.44
C GLU A 457 2.05 -6.22 -7.61
N TYR A 458 1.66 -7.38 -8.13
CA TYR A 458 1.85 -8.70 -7.52
C TYR A 458 2.98 -9.52 -8.15
N ALA A 459 3.64 -9.02 -9.21
CA ALA A 459 4.68 -9.75 -9.92
C ALA A 459 5.90 -10.07 -9.03
N PHE A 460 6.17 -9.25 -8.03
CA PHE A 460 7.28 -9.41 -7.10
C PHE A 460 6.85 -9.91 -5.72
N PHE A 461 5.68 -10.54 -5.62
CA PHE A 461 5.24 -11.08 -4.34
C PHE A 461 6.16 -12.21 -3.86
N PRO A 462 6.62 -12.21 -2.59
CA PRO A 462 7.66 -13.13 -2.15
C PRO A 462 7.17 -14.59 -2.15
N VAL A 463 7.90 -15.46 -2.84
CA VAL A 463 7.72 -16.92 -2.80
C VAL A 463 8.94 -17.54 -2.13
N ARG A 464 8.79 -18.03 -0.90
CA ARG A 464 9.92 -18.51 -0.08
C ARG A 464 10.27 -19.96 -0.42
N HIS A 465 11.43 -20.40 0.06
CA HIS A 465 11.89 -21.77 -0.17
C HIS A 465 10.88 -22.80 0.35
N ASN A 466 10.51 -23.76 -0.51
CA ASN A 466 9.54 -24.84 -0.27
C ASN A 466 8.07 -24.40 -0.22
N GLU A 467 7.76 -23.13 -0.52
CA GLU A 467 6.36 -22.68 -0.63
C GLU A 467 5.67 -23.22 -1.89
N ASP A 468 6.42 -23.67 -2.91
CA ASP A 468 5.90 -24.38 -4.08
C ASP A 468 5.10 -25.64 -3.69
N LYS A 469 5.59 -26.41 -2.71
CA LYS A 469 4.91 -27.61 -2.19
C LYS A 469 3.65 -27.25 -1.41
N ILE A 470 3.69 -26.16 -0.65
CA ILE A 470 2.54 -25.66 0.12
C ILE A 470 1.47 -25.14 -0.85
N ASN A 471 1.87 -24.35 -1.85
CA ASN A 471 0.97 -23.84 -2.89
C ASN A 471 0.31 -24.98 -3.66
N MET A 472 1.04 -26.06 -3.97
CA MET A 472 0.48 -27.26 -4.58
C MET A 472 -0.57 -27.93 -3.69
N GLN A 473 -0.36 -28.00 -2.37
CA GLN A 473 -1.35 -28.53 -1.43
C GLN A 473 -2.59 -27.62 -1.34
N LEU A 474 -2.39 -26.30 -1.27
CA LEU A 474 -3.49 -25.33 -1.24
C LEU A 474 -4.34 -25.36 -2.52
N ALA A 475 -3.70 -25.47 -3.68
CA ALA A 475 -4.40 -25.59 -4.96
C ALA A 475 -5.31 -26.82 -5.00
N LYS A 476 -4.87 -27.96 -4.42
CA LYS A 476 -5.69 -29.17 -4.29
C LYS A 476 -6.88 -28.97 -3.36
N ILE A 477 -6.69 -28.29 -2.23
CA ILE A 477 -7.77 -27.99 -1.27
C ILE A 477 -8.85 -27.12 -1.93
N LEU A 478 -8.43 -26.11 -2.68
CA LEU A 478 -9.33 -25.20 -3.39
C LEU A 478 -9.92 -25.79 -4.68
N SER A 479 -9.51 -27.00 -5.08
CA SER A 479 -9.82 -27.59 -6.39
C SER A 479 -9.52 -26.64 -7.56
N PHE A 480 -8.47 -25.81 -7.41
CA PHE A 480 -8.11 -24.80 -8.38
C PHE A 480 -7.38 -25.44 -9.56
N ASN A 481 -7.86 -25.17 -10.78
CA ASN A 481 -7.22 -25.71 -11.97
C ASN A 481 -5.98 -24.88 -12.34
N VAL A 482 -4.80 -25.41 -12.03
CA VAL A 482 -3.50 -24.79 -12.35
C VAL A 482 -3.13 -25.11 -13.81
N ASN A 483 -3.89 -24.59 -14.77
CA ASN A 483 -3.57 -24.78 -16.18
C ASN A 483 -2.35 -23.92 -16.56
N GLY A 484 -1.18 -24.55 -16.74
CA GLY A 484 0.02 -23.91 -17.31
C GLY A 484 0.80 -22.95 -16.41
N VAL A 485 0.37 -22.75 -15.15
CA VAL A 485 1.04 -21.86 -14.20
C VAL A 485 1.94 -22.67 -13.26
N MET A 486 3.16 -22.20 -13.02
CA MET A 486 4.08 -22.87 -12.09
C MET A 486 3.71 -22.58 -10.63
N TYR A 487 3.91 -23.55 -9.74
CA TYR A 487 3.58 -23.42 -8.30
C TYR A 487 4.43 -22.41 -7.52
N ASP A 488 5.52 -21.96 -8.13
CA ASP A 488 6.42 -20.93 -7.64
C ASP A 488 6.05 -19.51 -8.13
N SER A 489 4.99 -19.39 -8.94
CA SER A 489 4.53 -18.10 -9.45
C SER A 489 3.96 -17.22 -8.33
N PRO A 490 4.43 -15.96 -8.19
CA PRO A 490 3.85 -14.97 -7.29
C PRO A 490 2.35 -14.77 -7.51
N HIS A 491 1.92 -14.69 -8.77
CA HIS A 491 0.51 -14.50 -9.15
C HIS A 491 -0.38 -15.66 -8.71
N LEU A 492 0.11 -16.90 -8.83
CA LEU A 492 -0.60 -18.08 -8.35
C LEU A 492 -0.77 -18.01 -6.82
N LYS A 493 0.32 -17.71 -6.10
CA LYS A 493 0.28 -17.59 -4.64
C LYS A 493 -0.76 -16.55 -4.20
N VAL A 494 -0.81 -15.40 -4.87
CA VAL A 494 -1.78 -14.34 -4.59
C VAL A 494 -3.21 -14.83 -4.82
N ASN A 495 -3.47 -15.53 -5.93
CA ASN A 495 -4.80 -16.08 -6.23
C ASN A 495 -5.23 -17.11 -5.16
N LEU A 496 -4.34 -18.03 -4.79
CA LEU A 496 -4.58 -19.00 -3.72
C LEU A 496 -4.87 -18.32 -2.38
N LEU A 497 -4.11 -17.27 -2.02
CA LEU A 497 -4.33 -16.51 -0.78
C LEU A 497 -5.71 -15.85 -0.75
N LEU A 498 -6.11 -15.20 -1.84
CA LEU A 498 -7.42 -14.55 -1.93
C LEU A 498 -8.57 -15.56 -1.87
N GLN A 499 -8.45 -16.69 -2.55
CA GLN A 499 -9.46 -17.75 -2.47
C GLN A 499 -9.54 -18.41 -1.09
N MET A 500 -8.40 -18.63 -0.41
CA MET A 500 -8.38 -19.10 0.99
C MET A 500 -9.11 -18.11 1.90
N TYR A 501 -8.86 -16.82 1.70
CA TYR A 501 -9.50 -15.74 2.47
C TYR A 501 -11.02 -15.70 2.27
N LEU A 502 -11.48 -15.74 1.01
CA LEU A 502 -12.90 -15.74 0.64
C LEU A 502 -13.65 -16.98 1.13
N ASN A 503 -13.01 -18.15 1.11
CA ASN A 503 -13.56 -19.40 1.63
C ASN A 503 -13.50 -19.52 3.16
N ASP A 504 -12.85 -18.58 3.84
CA ASP A 504 -12.66 -18.59 5.29
C ASP A 504 -11.93 -19.84 5.79
N LEU A 505 -10.88 -20.22 5.06
CA LEU A 505 -10.02 -21.35 5.39
C LEU A 505 -8.79 -20.88 6.20
N GLU A 506 -8.32 -21.74 7.09
CA GLU A 506 -7.12 -21.46 7.87
C GLU A 506 -5.88 -21.42 6.99
N LEU A 507 -5.09 -20.36 7.15
CA LEU A 507 -3.82 -20.22 6.44
C LEU A 507 -2.76 -21.13 7.08
N PRO A 508 -1.84 -21.71 6.27
CA PRO A 508 -0.92 -22.74 6.74
C PRO A 508 0.10 -22.24 7.78
N ASN A 509 0.44 -20.94 7.74
CA ASN A 509 1.43 -20.34 8.62
C ASN A 509 1.24 -18.82 8.76
N GLN A 510 2.01 -18.22 9.68
CA GLN A 510 1.98 -16.79 9.93
C GLN A 510 2.53 -15.97 8.75
N GLU A 511 3.44 -16.53 7.95
CA GLU A 511 3.97 -15.90 6.73
C GLU A 511 2.86 -15.63 5.73
N TYR A 512 2.00 -16.62 5.45
CA TYR A 512 0.86 -16.49 4.54
C TYR A 512 -0.17 -15.48 5.06
N THR A 513 -0.28 -15.31 6.39
CA THR A 513 -1.15 -14.29 7.00
C THR A 513 -0.63 -12.87 6.74
N VAL A 514 0.67 -12.65 6.93
CA VAL A 514 1.31 -11.35 6.61
C VAL A 514 1.25 -11.06 5.12
N ASP A 515 1.43 -12.11 4.32
CA ASP A 515 1.35 -12.05 2.88
C ASP A 515 -0.06 -11.66 2.42
N LEU A 516 -1.12 -12.33 2.92
CA LEU A 516 -2.51 -11.99 2.62
C LEU A 516 -2.83 -10.53 2.94
N LYS A 517 -2.39 -10.03 4.11
CA LYS A 517 -2.56 -8.61 4.46
C LYS A 517 -1.93 -7.70 3.41
N SER A 518 -0.73 -8.02 2.95
CA SER A 518 -0.03 -7.23 1.92
C SER A 518 -0.73 -7.27 0.56
N VAL A 519 -1.37 -8.39 0.22
CA VAL A 519 -2.22 -8.51 -0.99
C VAL A 519 -3.47 -7.62 -0.85
N LEU A 520 -4.22 -7.77 0.24
CA LEU A 520 -5.45 -7.00 0.50
C LEU A 520 -5.18 -5.48 0.55
N ASP A 521 -3.99 -5.07 1.01
CA ASP A 521 -3.59 -3.67 1.05
C ASP A 521 -3.54 -3.01 -0.34
N GLN A 522 -3.22 -3.78 -1.38
CA GLN A 522 -3.12 -3.32 -2.78
C GLN A 522 -4.41 -3.57 -3.57
N ALA A 523 -5.24 -4.51 -3.12
CA ALA A 523 -6.43 -4.96 -3.83
C ALA A 523 -7.39 -3.83 -4.22
N LEU A 524 -7.66 -2.89 -3.30
CA LEU A 524 -8.67 -1.87 -3.51
C LEU A 524 -8.34 -0.89 -4.64
N ARG A 525 -7.08 -0.42 -4.73
CA ARG A 525 -6.68 0.51 -5.80
C ARG A 525 -6.71 -0.16 -7.17
N ILE A 526 -6.38 -1.45 -7.23
CA ILE A 526 -6.42 -2.25 -8.45
C ILE A 526 -7.87 -2.41 -8.90
N LEU A 527 -8.77 -2.78 -7.98
CA LEU A 527 -10.20 -2.94 -8.28
C LEU A 527 -10.87 -1.62 -8.66
N GLN A 528 -10.49 -0.49 -8.04
CA GLN A 528 -10.98 0.83 -8.43
C GLN A 528 -10.58 1.18 -9.86
N ALA A 529 -9.31 0.95 -10.25
CA ALA A 529 -8.88 1.12 -11.63
C ALA A 529 -9.64 0.21 -12.60
N MET A 530 -9.90 -1.04 -12.23
CA MET A 530 -10.70 -1.96 -13.07
C MET A 530 -12.15 -1.46 -13.25
N ILE A 531 -12.78 -0.90 -12.20
CA ILE A 531 -14.13 -0.29 -12.28
C ILE A 531 -14.13 0.85 -13.28
N ASP A 532 -13.16 1.77 -13.18
CA ASP A 532 -13.10 2.94 -14.06
C ASP A 532 -12.81 2.55 -15.51
N ILE A 533 -12.00 1.50 -15.76
CA ILE A 533 -11.81 0.94 -17.11
C ILE A 533 -13.11 0.33 -17.66
N GLY A 534 -13.83 -0.44 -16.84
CA GLY A 534 -15.12 -1.00 -17.20
C GLY A 534 -16.15 0.08 -17.54
N ALA A 535 -16.18 1.15 -16.75
CA ALA A 535 -17.04 2.31 -16.97
C ALA A 535 -16.66 3.09 -18.23
N TYR A 536 -15.37 3.32 -18.47
CA TYR A 536 -14.88 3.99 -19.68
C TYR A 536 -15.21 3.21 -20.96
N SER A 537 -15.19 1.87 -20.87
CA SER A 537 -15.57 1.00 -21.99
C SER A 537 -17.08 0.80 -22.12
N GLY A 538 -17.89 1.37 -21.23
CA GLY A 538 -19.35 1.25 -21.25
C GLY A 538 -19.89 -0.12 -20.83
N TRP A 539 -19.09 -0.98 -20.17
CA TRP A 539 -19.47 -2.35 -19.82
C TRP A 539 -20.18 -2.42 -18.47
N LEU A 540 -21.51 -2.42 -18.46
CA LEU A 540 -22.31 -2.39 -17.24
C LEU A 540 -22.13 -3.67 -16.41
N SER A 541 -22.32 -4.85 -17.01
CA SER A 541 -22.24 -6.13 -16.29
C SER A 541 -20.85 -6.37 -15.71
N CYS A 542 -19.81 -6.05 -16.47
CA CYS A 542 -18.42 -6.16 -16.03
C CYS A 542 -18.16 -5.23 -14.84
N THR A 543 -18.57 -3.97 -14.92
CA THR A 543 -18.39 -2.97 -13.85
C THR A 543 -19.08 -3.40 -12.56
N ILE A 544 -20.33 -3.87 -12.64
CA ILE A 544 -21.08 -4.39 -11.49
C ILE A 544 -20.38 -5.61 -10.86
N ARG A 545 -19.88 -6.55 -11.68
CA ARG A 545 -19.12 -7.72 -11.20
C ARG A 545 -17.84 -7.33 -10.47
N ILE A 546 -17.14 -6.28 -10.92
CA ILE A 546 -15.94 -5.78 -10.24
C ILE A 546 -16.30 -5.10 -8.91
N ILE A 547 -17.43 -4.38 -8.84
CA ILE A 547 -17.94 -3.82 -7.58
C ILE A 547 -18.28 -4.95 -6.58
N PHE A 548 -18.93 -6.02 -7.04
CA PHE A 548 -19.13 -7.21 -6.19
C PHE A 548 -17.81 -7.80 -5.73
N LEU A 549 -16.81 -7.92 -6.61
CA LEU A 549 -15.48 -8.40 -6.23
C LEU A 549 -14.83 -7.50 -5.16
N MET A 550 -15.04 -6.18 -5.23
CA MET A 550 -14.60 -5.24 -4.19
C MET A 550 -15.29 -5.48 -2.85
N GLN A 551 -16.61 -5.67 -2.83
CA GLN A 551 -17.34 -6.01 -1.61
C GLN A 551 -16.86 -7.36 -1.03
N MET A 552 -16.62 -8.35 -1.89
CA MET A 552 -16.08 -9.66 -1.49
C MET A 552 -14.71 -9.55 -0.82
N MET A 553 -13.81 -8.72 -1.35
CA MET A 553 -12.49 -8.48 -0.73
C MET A 553 -12.60 -7.83 0.65
N ILE A 554 -13.55 -6.91 0.83
CA ILE A 554 -13.72 -6.17 2.09
C ILE A 554 -14.42 -7.01 3.16
N GLN A 555 -15.42 -7.80 2.79
CA GLN A 555 -16.11 -8.68 3.74
C GLN A 555 -15.38 -10.03 3.93
N GLY A 556 -14.52 -10.40 2.99
CA GLY A 556 -13.85 -11.69 2.94
C GLY A 556 -14.81 -12.85 2.70
N ARG A 557 -15.86 -12.65 1.92
CA ARG A 557 -16.89 -13.66 1.64
C ARG A 557 -17.26 -13.64 0.18
N TRP A 558 -17.75 -14.76 -0.34
CA TRP A 558 -18.31 -14.81 -1.68
C TRP A 558 -19.72 -14.19 -1.71
N THR A 559 -20.10 -13.57 -2.83
CA THR A 559 -21.45 -13.01 -3.01
C THR A 559 -22.55 -14.05 -3.14
N PHE A 560 -22.21 -15.30 -3.51
CA PHE A 560 -23.19 -16.40 -3.56
C PHE A 560 -23.50 -17.00 -2.18
N GLU A 561 -22.72 -16.66 -1.15
CA GLU A 561 -23.02 -17.05 0.23
C GLU A 561 -24.04 -16.09 0.86
N PRO A 562 -24.83 -16.54 1.86
CA PRO A 562 -25.76 -15.65 2.57
C PRO A 562 -25.06 -14.44 3.19
N ASP A 563 -25.54 -13.24 2.85
CA ASP A 563 -25.02 -11.94 3.30
C ASP A 563 -25.03 -11.75 4.82
N VAL A 564 -25.92 -12.45 5.54
CA VAL A 564 -25.98 -12.48 7.02
C VAL A 564 -24.68 -12.98 7.66
N LEU A 565 -23.85 -13.75 6.94
CA LEU A 565 -22.52 -14.17 7.40
C LEU A 565 -21.51 -13.02 7.54
N THR A 566 -21.83 -11.83 7.03
CA THR A 566 -21.03 -10.61 7.26
C THR A 566 -21.16 -10.09 8.69
N ILE A 567 -22.20 -10.50 9.43
CA ILE A 567 -22.42 -10.08 10.81
C ILE A 567 -21.37 -10.78 11.72
N PRO A 568 -20.59 -10.01 12.52
CA PRO A 568 -19.60 -10.59 13.42
C PRO A 568 -20.22 -11.63 14.37
N GLY A 569 -19.60 -12.81 14.44
CA GLY A 569 -20.04 -13.90 15.32
C GLY A 569 -21.07 -14.85 14.71
N VAL A 570 -21.66 -14.53 13.55
CA VAL A 570 -22.53 -15.46 12.81
C VAL A 570 -21.66 -16.38 11.95
N THR A 571 -21.80 -17.69 12.15
CA THR A 571 -21.07 -18.74 11.43
C THR A 571 -22.04 -19.64 10.66
N LYS A 572 -21.54 -20.37 9.66
CA LYS A 572 -22.35 -21.33 8.86
C LYS A 572 -23.18 -22.30 9.73
N PRO A 573 -22.65 -22.91 10.81
CA PRO A 573 -23.43 -23.78 11.70
C PRO A 573 -24.57 -23.06 12.43
N THR A 574 -24.33 -21.83 12.90
CA THR A 574 -25.34 -21.04 13.64
C THR A 574 -26.42 -20.45 12.74
N LEU A 575 -26.12 -20.31 11.44
CA LEU A 575 -27.01 -19.67 10.46
C LEU A 575 -28.35 -20.42 10.33
N THR A 576 -28.31 -21.75 10.26
CA THR A 576 -29.52 -22.58 10.14
C THR A 576 -30.46 -22.41 11.34
N THR A 577 -29.89 -22.33 12.55
CA THR A 577 -30.68 -22.10 13.77
C THR A 577 -31.22 -20.67 13.82
N LEU A 578 -30.40 -19.69 13.41
CA LEU A 578 -30.81 -18.29 13.33
C LEU A 578 -31.96 -18.08 12.36
N PHE A 579 -31.90 -18.64 11.14
CA PHE A 579 -32.98 -18.54 10.18
C PHE A 579 -34.28 -19.19 10.67
N LYS A 580 -34.21 -20.30 11.41
CA LYS A 580 -35.39 -20.89 12.06
C LYS A 580 -36.02 -19.95 13.08
N GLU A 581 -35.23 -19.31 13.93
CA GLU A 581 -35.74 -18.36 14.93
C GLU A 581 -36.28 -17.07 14.28
N LEU A 582 -35.63 -16.57 13.23
CA LEU A 582 -36.08 -15.37 12.49
C LEU A 582 -37.37 -15.63 11.71
N THR A 583 -37.53 -16.80 11.11
CA THR A 583 -38.75 -17.16 10.36
C THR A 583 -39.93 -17.58 11.25
N ARG A 584 -39.67 -17.94 12.51
CA ARG A 584 -40.73 -18.28 13.49
C ARG A 584 -41.68 -17.11 13.74
N ASN A 585 -41.18 -15.87 13.68
CA ASN A 585 -41.98 -14.67 13.91
C ASN A 585 -42.45 -14.06 12.59
N GLN A 586 -43.77 -13.93 12.43
CA GLN A 586 -44.36 -13.39 11.20
C GLN A 586 -43.88 -11.96 10.88
N SER A 587 -43.71 -11.10 11.89
CA SER A 587 -43.21 -9.73 11.71
C SER A 587 -41.77 -9.66 11.18
N LEU A 588 -40.91 -10.59 11.61
CA LEU A 588 -39.53 -10.68 11.12
C LEU A 588 -39.48 -11.29 9.71
N ARG A 589 -40.35 -12.27 9.44
CA ARG A 589 -40.53 -12.85 8.10
C ARG A 589 -41.01 -11.82 7.07
N ASN A 590 -41.92 -10.93 7.46
CA ASN A 590 -42.41 -9.84 6.60
C ASN A 590 -41.31 -8.82 6.27
N CYS A 591 -40.25 -8.75 7.07
CA CYS A 591 -39.08 -7.92 6.77
C CYS A 591 -38.04 -8.65 5.92
N SER A 592 -38.27 -9.90 5.51
CA SER A 592 -37.29 -10.76 4.83
C SER A 592 -35.98 -10.87 5.62
N ALA A 593 -36.06 -11.08 6.93
CA ALA A 593 -34.90 -11.14 7.84
C ALA A 593 -33.91 -12.29 7.59
N GLU A 594 -34.03 -13.00 6.46
CA GLU A 594 -33.01 -13.94 5.95
C GLU A 594 -31.87 -13.22 5.22
N SER A 595 -32.06 -11.95 4.83
CA SER A 595 -31.03 -11.09 4.26
C SER A 595 -30.56 -10.02 5.26
N LEU A 596 -29.37 -9.46 5.03
CA LEU A 596 -28.82 -8.39 5.84
C LEU A 596 -29.70 -7.13 5.80
N ALA A 597 -30.20 -6.78 4.60
CA ALA A 597 -31.16 -5.71 4.40
C ALA A 597 -32.43 -5.92 5.24
N GLY A 598 -32.95 -7.16 5.26
CA GLY A 598 -34.15 -7.50 6.03
C GLY A 598 -33.94 -7.46 7.54
N ILE A 599 -32.79 -7.95 8.02
CA ILE A 599 -32.38 -7.84 9.44
C ILE A 599 -32.27 -6.37 9.85
N LYS A 600 -31.72 -5.52 8.98
CA LYS A 600 -31.62 -4.08 9.23
C LYS A 600 -33.00 -3.42 9.29
N CYS A 601 -33.91 -3.76 8.38
CA CYS A 601 -35.30 -3.31 8.41
C CYS A 601 -36.01 -3.74 9.70
N ALA A 602 -35.86 -5.00 10.09
CA ALA A 602 -36.40 -5.54 11.34
C ALA A 602 -35.81 -4.85 12.58
N SER A 603 -34.53 -4.48 12.56
CA SER A 603 -33.89 -3.73 13.64
C SER A 603 -34.52 -2.36 13.86
N MET A 604 -34.95 -1.70 12.78
CA MET A 604 -35.63 -0.39 12.87
C MET A 604 -37.09 -0.49 13.29
N ARG A 605 -37.82 -1.50 12.82
CA ARG A 605 -39.28 -1.63 13.05
C ARG A 605 -39.64 -2.51 14.26
N HIS A 606 -38.83 -3.52 14.55
CA HIS A 606 -39.11 -4.62 15.48
C HIS A 606 -37.86 -5.02 16.29
N SER A 607 -37.12 -4.04 16.82
CA SER A 607 -35.83 -4.23 17.50
C SER A 607 -35.86 -5.24 18.66
N THR A 608 -36.95 -5.27 19.44
CA THR A 608 -37.12 -6.17 20.59
C THR A 608 -37.20 -7.63 20.17
N LEU A 609 -38.05 -7.94 19.18
CA LEU A 609 -38.21 -9.29 18.64
C LEU A 609 -36.92 -9.79 17.97
N LEU A 610 -36.22 -8.89 17.27
CA LEU A 610 -34.93 -9.23 16.67
C LEU A 610 -33.90 -9.57 17.76
N LYS A 611 -33.83 -8.77 18.82
CA LYS A 611 -32.93 -9.01 19.95
C LYS A 611 -33.22 -10.35 20.63
N GLU A 612 -34.49 -10.69 20.84
CA GLU A 612 -34.89 -11.99 21.41
C GLU A 612 -34.42 -13.16 20.54
N ALA A 613 -34.58 -13.07 19.22
CA ALA A 613 -34.10 -14.10 18.29
C ALA A 613 -32.57 -14.28 18.38
N PHE A 614 -31.81 -13.19 18.47
CA PHE A 614 -30.34 -13.28 18.66
C PHE A 614 -29.96 -13.80 20.05
N ILE A 615 -30.70 -13.46 21.11
CA ILE A 615 -30.46 -13.99 22.46
C ILE A 615 -30.65 -15.50 22.50
N ASN A 616 -31.69 -16.02 21.85
CA ASN A 616 -31.98 -17.46 21.80
C ASN A 616 -30.84 -18.27 21.17
N VAL A 617 -30.10 -17.68 20.22
CA VAL A 617 -29.04 -18.37 19.47
C VAL A 617 -27.65 -18.13 20.08
N PHE A 618 -27.32 -16.90 20.49
CA PHE A 618 -25.95 -16.50 20.85
C PHE A 618 -25.79 -16.15 22.34
N GLY A 619 -26.88 -16.09 23.11
CA GLY A 619 -26.89 -15.60 24.49
C GLY A 619 -26.91 -14.07 24.59
N THR A 620 -27.15 -13.56 25.80
CA THR A 620 -27.42 -12.14 26.07
C THR A 620 -26.27 -11.20 25.70
N ASN A 621 -25.03 -11.55 26.05
CA ASN A 621 -23.87 -10.68 25.82
C ASN A 621 -23.56 -10.53 24.32
N LYS A 622 -23.43 -11.65 23.59
CA LYS A 622 -23.13 -11.63 22.15
C LYS A 622 -24.26 -11.01 21.32
N ALA A 623 -25.52 -11.26 21.69
CA ALA A 623 -26.67 -10.62 21.03
C ALA A 623 -26.64 -9.09 21.17
N GLY A 624 -26.18 -8.58 22.33
CA GLY A 624 -26.00 -7.14 22.53
C GLY A 624 -24.95 -6.53 21.60
N GLU A 625 -23.81 -7.20 21.42
CA GLU A 625 -22.75 -6.77 20.50
C GLU A 625 -23.20 -6.82 19.04
N ILE A 626 -23.89 -7.90 18.64
CA ILE A 626 -24.46 -8.05 17.30
C ILE A 626 -25.49 -6.95 17.00
N MET A 627 -26.40 -6.66 17.94
CA MET A 627 -27.39 -5.60 17.78
C MET A 627 -26.74 -4.22 17.66
N LYS A 628 -25.66 -3.96 18.41
CA LYS A 628 -24.85 -2.75 18.25
C LYS A 628 -24.26 -2.67 16.85
N HIS A 629 -23.69 -3.76 16.33
CA HIS A 629 -23.17 -3.81 14.96
C HIS A 629 -24.27 -3.53 13.92
N ILE A 630 -25.41 -4.22 14.01
CA ILE A 630 -26.56 -4.02 13.10
C ILE A 630 -27.06 -2.58 13.13
N SER A 631 -27.01 -1.90 14.29
CA SER A 631 -27.43 -0.50 14.41
C SER A 631 -26.53 0.47 13.61
N ILE A 632 -25.25 0.13 13.44
CA ILE A 632 -24.24 0.93 12.73
C ILE A 632 -24.35 0.78 11.21
N ILE A 633 -24.73 -0.43 10.73
CA ILE A 633 -24.87 -0.74 9.30
C ILE A 633 -25.72 0.35 8.61
N PRO A 634 -25.29 0.89 7.46
CA PRO A 634 -26.02 1.94 6.78
C PRO A 634 -27.30 1.42 6.13
N TRP A 635 -28.34 2.24 6.15
CA TRP A 635 -29.52 2.08 5.31
C TRP A 635 -29.78 3.40 4.59
N LEU A 636 -29.77 3.36 3.26
CA LEU A 636 -29.99 4.54 2.44
C LEU A 636 -31.44 4.57 1.99
N GLU A 637 -32.20 5.53 2.52
CA GLU A 637 -33.47 5.92 1.92
C GLU A 637 -33.19 6.88 0.79
N ASN A 638 -33.84 6.66 -0.35
CA ASN A 638 -33.63 7.44 -1.55
C ASN A 638 -34.94 8.08 -2.00
N ASN A 639 -34.82 9.22 -2.65
CA ASN A 639 -35.88 9.84 -3.42
C ASN A 639 -35.30 10.27 -4.77
N ILE A 640 -35.87 9.74 -5.85
CA ILE A 640 -35.39 9.95 -7.22
C ILE A 640 -36.20 11.07 -7.86
N ILE A 641 -35.52 12.04 -8.44
CA ILE A 641 -36.11 13.18 -9.15
C ILE A 641 -35.46 13.28 -10.52
N LEU A 642 -36.27 13.33 -11.58
CA LEU A 642 -35.80 13.58 -12.94
C LEU A 642 -35.96 15.07 -13.27
N THR A 643 -34.91 15.70 -13.77
CA THR A 643 -34.91 17.13 -14.14
C THR A 643 -34.36 17.30 -15.54
N GLU A 644 -35.05 18.09 -16.36
CA GLU A 644 -34.56 18.50 -17.68
C GLU A 644 -33.52 19.61 -17.53
N ILE A 645 -32.35 19.48 -18.17
CA ILE A 645 -31.21 20.38 -17.88
C ILE A 645 -31.44 21.80 -18.43
N GLU A 646 -32.01 21.94 -19.62
CA GLU A 646 -32.18 23.25 -20.27
C GLU A 646 -33.29 24.09 -19.62
N THR A 647 -34.43 23.47 -19.32
CA THR A 647 -35.61 24.15 -18.75
C THR A 647 -35.59 24.16 -17.22
N ASN A 648 -34.71 23.36 -16.59
CA ASN A 648 -34.69 23.08 -15.15
C ASN A 648 -36.05 22.58 -14.63
N GLU A 649 -36.86 21.97 -15.50
CA GLU A 649 -38.20 21.47 -15.19
C GLU A 649 -38.10 20.08 -14.57
N LYS A 650 -38.72 19.91 -13.39
CA LYS A 650 -38.80 18.62 -12.72
C LYS A 650 -39.91 17.78 -13.33
N LYS A 651 -39.57 16.61 -13.85
CA LYS A 651 -40.53 15.63 -14.34
C LYS A 651 -40.96 14.73 -13.19
N HIS A 652 -42.27 14.58 -13.03
CA HIS A 652 -42.87 13.66 -12.09
C HIS A 652 -43.24 12.36 -12.78
N LEU A 653 -43.17 11.25 -12.04
CA LEU A 653 -43.65 9.96 -12.52
C LEU A 653 -45.19 10.02 -12.62
N ASN A 654 -45.73 10.07 -13.84
CA ASN A 654 -47.17 10.14 -14.11
C ASN A 654 -47.55 8.93 -14.99
N ASP A 655 -48.53 8.13 -14.56
CA ASP A 655 -48.99 6.93 -15.28
C ASP A 655 -47.84 5.97 -15.64
N ASP A 656 -47.07 5.54 -14.63
CA ASP A 656 -46.02 4.52 -14.72
C ASP A 656 -44.76 4.88 -15.54
N ALA A 657 -44.61 6.10 -16.06
CA ALA A 657 -43.37 6.53 -16.75
C ALA A 657 -43.07 8.04 -16.63
N TYR A 658 -41.79 8.40 -16.77
CA TYR A 658 -41.37 9.79 -16.94
C TYR A 658 -41.50 10.20 -18.42
N LYS A 659 -42.27 11.25 -18.70
CA LYS A 659 -42.43 11.78 -20.06
C LYS A 659 -41.31 12.77 -20.37
N VAL A 660 -40.56 12.49 -21.43
CA VAL A 660 -39.38 13.27 -21.84
C VAL A 660 -39.39 13.53 -23.34
N LEU A 661 -38.73 14.61 -23.75
CA LEU A 661 -38.50 14.97 -25.15
C LEU A 661 -37.36 14.12 -25.74
N PRO A 662 -37.37 13.84 -27.06
CA PRO A 662 -36.26 13.16 -27.74
C PRO A 662 -35.02 14.06 -27.81
N ASP A 663 -33.82 13.45 -27.86
CA ASP A 663 -32.53 14.13 -28.01
C ASP A 663 -32.27 15.28 -27.02
N THR A 664 -32.85 15.20 -25.81
CA THR A 664 -32.63 16.20 -24.75
C THR A 664 -31.87 15.60 -23.58
N GLU A 665 -31.06 16.43 -22.92
CA GLU A 665 -30.29 16.01 -21.75
C GLU A 665 -31.12 16.12 -20.47
N TYR A 666 -31.14 15.03 -19.69
CA TYR A 666 -31.78 14.97 -18.39
C TYR A 666 -30.78 14.63 -17.30
N GLU A 667 -31.11 15.05 -16.08
CA GLU A 667 -30.38 14.74 -14.86
C GLU A 667 -31.27 13.95 -13.90
N ILE A 668 -30.83 12.74 -13.53
CA ILE A 668 -31.42 11.93 -12.47
C ILE A 668 -30.73 12.33 -11.16
N SER A 669 -31.47 12.99 -10.29
CA SER A 669 -31.01 13.38 -8.96
C SER A 669 -31.56 12.43 -7.89
N LEU A 670 -30.66 11.72 -7.22
CA LEU A 670 -30.95 10.91 -6.03
C LEU A 670 -30.70 11.72 -4.78
N SER A 671 -31.76 12.01 -4.01
CA SER A 671 -31.62 12.53 -2.65
C SER A 671 -31.57 11.38 -1.66
N LEU A 672 -30.42 11.19 -1.02
CA LEU A 672 -30.14 10.05 -0.14
C LEU A 672 -30.14 10.51 1.33
N PHE A 673 -30.81 9.75 2.19
CA PHE A 673 -30.82 9.92 3.63
C PHE A 673 -30.28 8.68 4.33
N ARG A 674 -29.21 8.84 5.11
CA ARG A 674 -28.56 7.74 5.82
C ARG A 674 -29.21 7.50 7.18
N LYS A 675 -29.81 6.31 7.36
CA LYS A 675 -30.33 5.83 8.64
C LYS A 675 -29.36 4.83 9.28
N GLY A 676 -28.70 5.24 10.35
CA GLY A 676 -27.78 4.40 11.13
C GLY A 676 -27.24 5.12 12.37
N SER A 677 -27.07 4.39 13.48
CA SER A 677 -26.55 4.90 14.75
C SER A 677 -25.04 4.61 14.83
N GLY A 678 -24.19 5.58 14.45
CA GLY A 678 -22.74 5.40 14.50
C GLY A 678 -21.97 6.65 14.10
N ASP A 679 -20.69 6.70 14.49
CA ASP A 679 -19.76 7.75 14.06
C ASP A 679 -19.54 7.68 12.56
N LYS A 680 -19.55 8.84 11.90
CA LYS A 680 -20.22 9.04 10.59
C LYS A 680 -19.52 8.43 9.37
N SER A 681 -18.37 7.78 9.49
CA SER A 681 -17.59 7.40 8.31
C SER A 681 -16.92 6.03 8.33
N VAL A 682 -16.64 5.40 9.48
CA VAL A 682 -15.71 4.25 9.52
C VAL A 682 -16.42 2.91 9.37
N LEU A 683 -16.04 2.17 8.33
CA LEU A 683 -16.49 0.80 8.08
C LEU A 683 -16.02 -0.15 9.20
N HIS A 684 -16.95 -0.96 9.70
CA HIS A 684 -16.65 -2.09 10.58
C HIS A 684 -16.64 -3.39 9.77
N SER A 685 -15.46 -3.80 9.29
CA SER A 685 -15.20 -5.16 8.83
C SER A 685 -14.29 -5.85 9.84
N ALA A 686 -14.64 -7.07 10.26
CA ALA A 686 -13.82 -7.84 11.19
C ALA A 686 -12.59 -8.46 10.51
N ARG A 687 -12.62 -8.64 9.18
CA ARG A 687 -11.63 -9.41 8.42
C ARG A 687 -10.69 -8.55 7.59
N PHE A 688 -11.13 -7.37 7.14
CA PHE A 688 -10.30 -6.49 6.32
C PHE A 688 -9.28 -5.73 7.17
N PRO A 689 -8.00 -5.69 6.77
CA PRO A 689 -6.93 -5.15 7.62
C PRO A 689 -6.93 -3.62 7.75
N LYS A 690 -7.50 -2.89 6.80
CA LYS A 690 -7.49 -1.42 6.78
C LYS A 690 -8.82 -0.84 7.25
N LYS A 691 -8.75 0.28 7.96
CA LYS A 691 -9.92 1.14 8.16
C LYS A 691 -10.26 1.80 6.83
N LYS A 692 -11.53 1.80 6.48
CA LYS A 692 -12.04 2.35 5.24
C LYS A 692 -13.27 3.19 5.55
N ASP A 693 -13.42 4.29 4.84
CA ASP A 693 -14.66 5.06 4.91
C ASP A 693 -15.77 4.42 4.04
N GLU A 694 -17.02 4.60 4.45
CA GLU A 694 -18.19 4.14 3.71
C GLU A 694 -18.33 4.88 2.37
N GLY A 695 -18.25 4.14 1.25
CA GLY A 695 -18.46 4.67 -0.10
C GLY A 695 -19.58 3.94 -0.84
N TRP A 696 -20.17 4.63 -1.81
CA TRP A 696 -21.27 4.14 -2.63
C TRP A 696 -21.08 4.52 -4.10
N PHE A 697 -21.69 3.73 -4.98
CA PHE A 697 -21.78 3.96 -6.42
C PHE A 697 -23.24 4.14 -6.82
N ALA A 698 -23.53 5.19 -7.59
CA ALA A 698 -24.76 5.32 -8.35
C ALA A 698 -24.42 5.03 -9.81
N ILE A 699 -25.10 4.06 -10.42
CA ILE A 699 -24.82 3.58 -11.77
C ILE A 699 -26.12 3.58 -12.55
N LEU A 700 -26.12 4.18 -13.73
CA LEU A 700 -27.23 4.17 -14.68
C LEU A 700 -26.82 3.35 -15.89
N GLY A 701 -27.66 2.41 -16.29
CA GLY A 701 -27.43 1.58 -17.47
C GLY A 701 -28.72 1.13 -18.15
N ASP A 702 -28.59 0.65 -19.38
CA ASP A 702 -29.64 -0.04 -20.13
C ASP A 702 -29.02 -1.26 -20.81
N GLY A 703 -29.63 -2.44 -20.65
CA GLY A 703 -29.02 -3.71 -21.07
C GLY A 703 -27.64 -3.93 -20.45
N ASP A 704 -26.59 -4.01 -21.29
CA ASP A 704 -25.18 -4.10 -20.87
C ASP A 704 -24.40 -2.79 -21.07
N GLU A 705 -25.09 -1.73 -21.49
CA GLU A 705 -24.49 -0.41 -21.74
C GLU A 705 -24.57 0.45 -20.47
N LEU A 706 -23.41 0.96 -20.06
CA LEU A 706 -23.29 1.88 -18.92
C LEU A 706 -23.36 3.33 -19.41
N TYR A 707 -24.38 4.06 -18.96
CA TYR A 707 -24.60 5.47 -19.32
C TYR A 707 -23.90 6.44 -18.37
N GLY A 708 -23.81 6.08 -17.08
CA GLY A 708 -23.15 6.94 -16.11
C GLY A 708 -22.87 6.23 -14.80
N ILE A 709 -21.71 6.53 -14.20
CA ILE A 709 -21.32 6.07 -12.88
C ILE A 709 -20.82 7.25 -12.05
N LYS A 710 -21.21 7.30 -10.77
CA LYS A 710 -20.70 8.28 -9.83
C LYS A 710 -20.44 7.64 -8.49
N ARG A 711 -19.19 7.77 -8.03
CA ARG A 711 -18.79 7.37 -6.68
C ARG A 711 -18.98 8.53 -5.71
N PHE A 712 -19.49 8.25 -4.52
CA PHE A 712 -19.70 9.26 -3.49
C PHE A 712 -19.63 8.65 -2.09
N ASN A 713 -19.35 9.51 -1.11
CA ASN A 713 -19.45 9.16 0.31
C ASN A 713 -20.76 9.73 0.86
N VAL A 714 -21.36 9.00 1.81
CA VAL A 714 -22.67 9.36 2.34
C VAL A 714 -22.52 10.02 3.71
N ASN A 715 -23.00 11.26 3.81
CA ASN A 715 -23.22 11.94 5.08
C ASN A 715 -24.67 11.72 5.54
N ASN A 716 -25.20 12.54 6.45
CA ASN A 716 -26.62 12.41 6.85
C ASN A 716 -27.59 12.60 5.66
N ARG A 717 -27.29 13.57 4.81
CA ARG A 717 -27.99 13.84 3.55
C ARG A 717 -26.97 14.09 2.46
N THR A 718 -27.12 13.39 1.35
CA THR A 718 -26.28 13.58 0.16
C THR A 718 -27.19 13.55 -1.06
N THR A 719 -27.00 14.49 -1.98
CA THR A 719 -27.65 14.46 -3.28
C THR A 719 -26.61 14.09 -4.33
N VAL A 720 -26.95 13.10 -5.16
CA VAL A 720 -26.09 12.59 -6.22
C VAL A 720 -26.85 12.69 -7.52
N SER A 721 -26.23 13.26 -8.53
CA SER A 721 -26.83 13.40 -9.84
C SER A 721 -26.04 12.69 -10.93
N LEU A 722 -26.77 12.07 -11.86
CA LEU A 722 -26.28 11.41 -13.06
C LEU A 722 -26.96 12.04 -14.28
N LYS A 723 -26.17 12.38 -15.30
CA LYS A 723 -26.67 12.97 -16.55
C LYS A 723 -26.72 11.91 -17.64
N PHE A 724 -27.72 11.99 -18.51
CA PHE A 724 -27.85 11.13 -19.68
C PHE A 724 -28.67 11.84 -20.76
N SER A 725 -28.47 11.42 -22.01
CA SER A 725 -29.24 11.92 -23.15
C SER A 725 -30.31 10.90 -23.54
N THR A 726 -31.52 11.37 -23.79
CA THR A 726 -32.61 10.50 -24.27
C THR A 726 -32.40 10.12 -25.73
N PRO A 727 -32.78 8.90 -26.16
CA PRO A 727 -32.62 8.48 -27.53
C PRO A 727 -33.51 9.29 -28.50
N PRO A 728 -33.12 9.39 -29.79
CA PRO A 728 -33.88 10.11 -30.83
C PRO A 728 -35.21 9.42 -31.19
N ARG A 729 -35.29 8.11 -30.95
CA ARG A 729 -36.45 7.31 -31.33
C ARG A 729 -37.53 7.43 -30.26
N LEU A 730 -38.74 7.74 -30.70
CA LEU A 730 -39.93 7.73 -29.84
C LEU A 730 -40.19 6.30 -29.38
N GLY A 731 -40.43 6.13 -28.08
CA GLY A 731 -40.56 4.80 -27.48
C GLY A 731 -40.59 4.83 -25.97
N THR A 732 -40.74 3.64 -25.39
CA THR A 732 -40.60 3.44 -23.95
C THR A 732 -39.29 2.71 -23.70
N TYR A 733 -38.46 3.28 -22.84
CA TYR A 733 -37.14 2.79 -22.46
C TYR A 733 -37.14 2.56 -20.95
N VAL A 734 -36.53 1.48 -20.47
CA VAL A 734 -36.47 1.16 -19.05
C VAL A 734 -35.02 1.15 -18.62
N TYR A 735 -34.59 2.28 -18.05
CA TYR A 735 -33.25 2.39 -17.52
C TYR A 735 -33.16 1.73 -16.15
N GLN A 736 -32.01 1.16 -15.84
CA GLN A 736 -31.71 0.53 -14.56
C GLN A 736 -30.75 1.43 -13.77
N LEU A 737 -31.21 1.86 -12.59
CA LEU A 737 -30.41 2.61 -11.64
C LEU A 737 -29.98 1.70 -10.50
N TYR A 738 -28.69 1.49 -10.37
CA TYR A 738 -28.08 0.72 -9.30
C TYR A 738 -27.47 1.66 -8.26
N LEU A 739 -27.79 1.42 -7.00
CA LEU A 739 -27.16 2.05 -5.85
C LEU A 739 -26.40 0.95 -5.10
N MET A 740 -25.08 0.90 -5.30
CA MET A 740 -24.23 -0.17 -4.77
C MET A 740 -23.28 0.32 -3.70
N SER A 741 -23.12 -0.47 -2.63
CA SER A 741 -22.10 -0.21 -1.63
C SER A 741 -20.73 -0.61 -2.16
N ASP A 742 -19.71 0.17 -1.83
CA ASP A 742 -18.33 -0.22 -2.14
C ASP A 742 -17.74 -1.20 -1.12
N SER A 743 -18.51 -1.60 -0.09
CA SER A 743 -18.01 -2.31 1.09
C SER A 743 -18.91 -3.42 1.61
N TYR A 744 -20.24 -3.22 1.63
CA TYR A 744 -21.18 -4.20 2.19
C TYR A 744 -21.79 -5.08 1.10
N ILE A 745 -21.98 -6.36 1.41
CA ILE A 745 -22.72 -7.31 0.57
C ILE A 745 -24.18 -7.29 1.02
N GLY A 746 -25.13 -7.29 0.07
CA GLY A 746 -26.56 -7.45 0.35
C GLY A 746 -27.31 -6.16 0.72
N LEU A 747 -26.67 -4.99 0.59
CA LEU A 747 -27.30 -3.67 0.78
C LEU A 747 -27.53 -2.90 -0.53
N ASP A 748 -27.21 -3.52 -1.66
CA ASP A 748 -27.33 -2.92 -2.98
C ASP A 748 -28.81 -2.81 -3.37
N GLN A 749 -29.18 -1.70 -3.99
CA GLN A 749 -30.56 -1.41 -4.40
C GLN A 749 -30.60 -1.20 -5.92
N GLN A 750 -31.67 -1.68 -6.55
CA GLN A 750 -31.91 -1.55 -7.98
C GLN A 750 -33.28 -0.92 -8.19
N PHE A 751 -33.35 0.05 -9.09
CA PHE A 751 -34.57 0.77 -9.46
C PHE A 751 -34.74 0.77 -10.97
N GLU A 752 -35.96 0.48 -11.41
CA GLU A 752 -36.36 0.67 -12.80
C GLU A 752 -36.84 2.11 -12.98
N ILE A 753 -36.27 2.80 -13.96
CA ILE A 753 -36.67 4.15 -14.35
C ILE A 753 -37.31 4.04 -15.74
N PRO A 754 -38.64 3.85 -15.81
CA PRO A 754 -39.37 3.84 -17.06
C PRO A 754 -39.45 5.26 -17.62
N ILE A 755 -38.93 5.45 -18.83
CA ILE A 755 -38.89 6.71 -19.55
C ILE A 755 -39.65 6.56 -20.87
N GLN A 756 -40.60 7.46 -21.10
CA GLN A 756 -41.37 7.51 -22.32
C GLN A 756 -40.99 8.75 -23.14
N VAL A 757 -40.30 8.53 -24.25
CA VAL A 757 -39.85 9.56 -25.17
C VAL A 757 -41.00 9.92 -26.12
N LYS A 758 -41.50 11.16 -26.02
CA LYS A 758 -42.63 11.71 -26.79
C LYS A 758 -42.32 13.15 -27.23
N GLN A 759 -42.87 13.55 -28.38
CA GLN A 759 -42.83 14.92 -28.87
C GLN A 759 -43.78 15.84 -28.11
#